data_AF-A0A0B8NVU7-F1
#
_entry.id   AF-A0A0B8NVU7-F1
#
_cell.length_a   1.000
_cell.length_b   1.000
_cell.length_c   1.000
_cell.angle_alpha   90.00
_cell.angle_beta   90.00
_cell.angle_gamma   90.00
#
_symmetry.space_group_name_H-M   'P 1'
#
loop_
_entity.id
_entity.type
_entity.pdbx_description
1 polymer ?
#
loop_
_entity_poly.entity_id
_entity_poly.type
_entity_poly.pdbx_seq_one_letter_code
_entity_poly.pdbx_strand_id
1 'polypeptide(L)'
;MDIQQGAAKASKNMAEKPRLSNLMTGINQAIKSSRWALSPAQNNTFAIEQLEPRLLLSADPLAALVADSNDVTLQVVEKAPNEQYIQLIDNNDSSVLGEREIESIGAASVITVTGTDGDDTFTVDQSFLDLGEQNFIVQFDGGEGSDTVAVGSDVTTSNWQINGDNEGNLGDNGTVEFLNTEAIEATQSDDSIHVLAAINSSYNWEITGEGEGNLSTLENLNDGGLLDSVSATSITFKGFDELGGSGSDYLDYSQYSEGISVDLENEAVTGFDSVTGMATVIGSDYADTFIGDTNHNLFVVGFGDSVDGFGGFDTVLFKESGAGGVDIKLAVDSDNDDIDYVYQGGSWDGSTFTETQDQTVTIVDVALLAAEGGSGDNYFDFSASELDVHLIGGDGADELIGGIGDDVFIGGAGSDSIDGGDGSDEVIAVRAADFVMDGNAIKVNDDETDTLTNMEVVYLKAQANEDDVDGYTLDASLAGDYDITLEGSELDDVITASDYGDTLIGLGGADTITAGDGVDTLQESFEGRARIAVNGINYDLNLSQGLNEVVNISLPDVTSGSGYTITFNINSEDFVTEELAWDASARDISRAFEQTLDLNYGQLIVTATDDGWDVEFAGLYSGQPVIDLISASNGASALLSQAGTEVLDSLVGFDDSDYLDLEGGVGADDVDLSAFAGNSKISTLQGSDSIKGAQGINIIDAGAGDDFIYVSGETNDIIVGGEGEDTLIADMSDNTGVAHSFDLDNDELVTDLATINLLGIESAELIGSDDDDSFNATDFIGLSETTDIQLVNGWLI
;
A
#
# COMPACT_ATOMS: atom_id res chain seq x y z
N MET A 1 -36.38 -44.54 -32.12
CA MET A 1 -36.77 -43.14 -32.38
C MET A 1 -36.06 -42.37 -31.31
N ASP A 2 -34.88 -41.92 -31.70
CA ASP A 2 -33.83 -41.28 -30.91
C ASP A 2 -34.30 -39.95 -30.31
N ILE A 3 -33.85 -39.65 -29.10
CA ILE A 3 -33.32 -38.32 -28.75
C ILE A 3 -32.09 -38.57 -27.87
N GLN A 4 -30.98 -37.98 -28.29
CA GLN A 4 -29.61 -38.20 -27.81
C GLN A 4 -29.38 -37.62 -26.41
N GLN A 5 -28.47 -38.28 -25.69
CA GLN A 5 -27.78 -37.80 -24.51
C GLN A 5 -26.70 -36.78 -24.92
N GLY A 6 -26.70 -35.60 -24.29
CA GLY A 6 -25.56 -34.69 -24.24
C GLY A 6 -25.02 -34.70 -22.81
N ALA A 7 -23.71 -34.98 -22.69
CA ALA A 7 -22.99 -35.11 -21.43
C ALA A 7 -22.79 -33.76 -20.75
N ALA A 8 -22.88 -33.77 -19.42
CA ALA A 8 -22.50 -32.66 -18.56
C ALA A 8 -20.98 -32.40 -18.71
N LYS A 9 -20.61 -31.18 -19.13
CA LYS A 9 -19.29 -30.61 -18.83
C LYS A 9 -19.34 -30.10 -17.39
N ALA A 10 -18.36 -30.52 -16.60
CA ALA A 10 -18.16 -30.04 -15.24
C ALA A 10 -17.85 -28.54 -15.27
N SER A 11 -18.54 -27.78 -14.42
CA SER A 11 -18.15 -26.42 -14.04
C SER A 11 -16.76 -26.50 -13.42
N LYS A 12 -15.73 -25.94 -14.08
CA LYS A 12 -14.48 -25.57 -13.40
C LYS A 12 -14.85 -24.51 -12.35
N ASN A 13 -14.21 -24.58 -11.19
CA ASN A 13 -14.35 -23.61 -10.11
C ASN A 13 -14.06 -22.21 -10.65
N MET A 14 -14.90 -21.23 -10.27
CA MET A 14 -14.53 -19.82 -10.30
C MET A 14 -13.41 -19.67 -9.26
N ALA A 15 -12.17 -19.64 -9.73
CA ALA A 15 -11.10 -19.01 -8.98
C ALA A 15 -11.38 -17.51 -8.96
N GLU A 16 -11.13 -16.86 -7.83
CA GLU A 16 -11.12 -15.39 -7.72
C GLU A 16 -10.25 -14.84 -8.84
N LYS A 17 -10.88 -14.07 -9.74
CA LYS A 17 -10.18 -13.24 -10.72
C LYS A 17 -9.58 -12.05 -9.95
N PRO A 18 -8.31 -11.67 -10.14
CA PRO A 18 -7.86 -10.37 -9.66
C PRO A 18 -8.57 -9.32 -10.52
N ARG A 19 -9.63 -8.72 -9.98
CA ARG A 19 -10.19 -7.45 -10.45
C ARG A 19 -9.55 -6.37 -9.60
N LEU A 20 -8.83 -5.42 -10.21
CA LEU A 20 -8.39 -4.11 -9.68
C LEU A 20 -7.68 -4.02 -8.31
N SER A 21 -7.86 -4.96 -7.38
CA SER A 21 -7.54 -4.76 -5.95
C SER A 21 -6.04 -4.83 -5.65
N ASN A 22 -5.26 -5.65 -6.35
CA ASN A 22 -3.83 -5.74 -6.07
C ASN A 22 -3.03 -4.58 -6.68
N LEU A 23 -3.44 -4.08 -7.85
CA LEU A 23 -2.82 -2.91 -8.51
C LEU A 23 -3.22 -1.61 -7.80
N MET A 24 -4.51 -1.45 -7.45
CA MET A 24 -5.01 -0.29 -6.71
C MET A 24 -4.53 -0.26 -5.25
N THR A 25 -4.31 -1.41 -4.59
CA THR A 25 -3.75 -1.41 -3.22
C THR A 25 -2.32 -0.86 -3.21
N GLY A 26 -1.51 -1.14 -4.25
CA GLY A 26 -0.18 -0.54 -4.44
C GLY A 26 -0.27 0.97 -4.70
N ILE A 27 -1.02 1.38 -5.73
CA ILE A 27 -1.20 2.79 -6.12
C ILE A 27 -1.77 3.64 -4.97
N ASN A 28 -2.73 3.12 -4.21
CA ASN A 28 -3.30 3.81 -3.05
C ASN A 28 -2.34 3.83 -1.84
N GLN A 29 -1.54 2.78 -1.59
CA GLN A 29 -0.54 2.79 -0.50
C GLN A 29 0.61 3.79 -0.75
N ALA A 30 0.99 3.98 -2.02
CA ALA A 30 1.98 4.97 -2.45
C ALA A 30 1.64 6.40 -1.98
N ILE A 31 0.36 6.76 -2.14
CA ILE A 31 -0.15 8.12 -1.91
C ILE A 31 -0.37 8.37 -0.42
N LYS A 32 -0.79 7.34 0.34
CA LYS A 32 -0.84 7.43 1.82
C LYS A 32 0.55 7.65 2.44
N SER A 33 1.62 7.19 1.78
CA SER A 33 2.99 7.27 2.32
C SER A 33 3.63 8.67 2.25
N SER A 34 3.13 9.57 1.40
CA SER A 34 3.75 10.89 1.17
C SER A 34 3.10 12.05 1.94
N ARG A 35 1.94 11.86 2.60
CA ARG A 35 1.33 12.90 3.47
C ARG A 35 1.08 12.52 4.93
N TRP A 36 1.31 11.26 5.35
CA TRP A 36 1.19 10.86 6.76
C TRP A 36 2.36 10.02 7.27
N ALA A 37 3.50 10.67 7.53
CA ALA A 37 4.41 10.18 8.57
C ALA A 37 3.83 10.49 9.97
N LEU A 38 2.61 10.03 10.25
CA LEU A 38 2.21 9.70 11.60
C LEU A 38 2.63 8.24 11.80
N SER A 39 3.53 8.03 12.76
CA SER A 39 4.05 6.73 13.16
C SER A 39 2.97 5.64 13.03
N PRO A 40 3.27 4.46 12.47
CA PRO A 40 2.35 3.34 12.48
C PRO A 40 1.79 3.19 13.88
N ALA A 41 0.48 3.39 14.03
CA ALA A 41 -0.23 3.06 15.24
C ALA A 41 0.14 1.61 15.55
N GLN A 42 0.87 1.46 16.65
CA GLN A 42 1.41 0.19 17.10
C GLN A 42 0.29 -0.84 17.02
N ASN A 43 0.53 -1.89 16.22
CA ASN A 43 -0.14 -3.17 16.39
C ASN A 43 -0.26 -3.42 17.89
N ASN A 44 -1.48 -3.31 18.44
CA ASN A 44 -1.81 -3.80 19.77
C ASN A 44 -1.81 -5.33 19.72
N THR A 45 -0.67 -5.91 19.35
CA THR A 45 -0.29 -7.21 19.85
C THR A 45 -0.04 -6.99 21.34
N PHE A 46 -0.89 -7.55 22.19
CA PHE A 46 -0.60 -7.69 23.61
C PHE A 46 0.65 -8.58 23.78
N ALA A 47 1.83 -8.01 23.57
CA ALA A 47 3.05 -8.49 24.16
C ALA A 47 2.95 -8.13 25.64
N ILE A 48 2.77 -9.15 26.48
CA ILE A 48 2.98 -9.00 27.91
C ILE A 48 4.47 -8.66 28.07
N GLU A 49 4.79 -7.36 28.09
CA GLU A 49 6.07 -6.90 28.60
C GLU A 49 6.18 -7.39 30.05
N GLN A 50 7.04 -8.38 30.27
CA GLN A 50 7.54 -8.60 31.60
C GLN A 50 8.38 -7.39 31.96
N LEU A 51 7.82 -6.54 32.82
CA LEU A 51 8.54 -5.58 33.66
C LEU A 51 9.68 -6.31 34.40
N GLU A 52 10.82 -6.47 33.73
CA GLU A 52 12.10 -6.71 34.39
C GLU A 52 12.59 -5.35 34.90
N PRO A 53 12.79 -5.18 36.21
CA PRO A 53 13.34 -3.95 36.74
C PRO A 53 14.79 -3.81 36.24
N ARG A 54 15.10 -2.77 35.47
CA ARG A 54 16.48 -2.33 35.21
C ARG A 54 17.10 -1.83 36.51
N LEU A 55 17.52 -2.77 37.33
CA LEU A 55 18.58 -2.59 38.29
C LEU A 55 19.87 -2.49 37.46
N LEU A 56 20.45 -1.29 37.41
CA LEU A 56 21.85 -1.09 37.05
C LEU A 56 22.71 -2.00 37.93
N LEU A 57 23.02 -3.18 37.43
CA LEU A 57 24.05 -4.07 37.95
C LEU A 57 24.88 -4.54 36.77
N SER A 58 26.06 -3.95 36.65
CA SER A 58 27.13 -4.33 35.74
C SER A 58 27.26 -5.85 35.60
N ALA A 59 27.24 -6.34 34.37
CA ALA A 59 28.05 -7.48 33.96
C ALA A 59 28.75 -7.03 32.67
N ASP A 60 30.07 -6.85 32.75
CA ASP A 60 30.92 -6.31 31.70
C ASP A 60 30.57 -6.88 30.30
N PRO A 61 30.04 -6.07 29.36
CA PRO A 61 30.21 -6.41 27.96
C PRO A 61 31.73 -6.41 27.71
N LEU A 62 32.22 -7.41 26.99
CA LEU A 62 33.55 -7.32 26.41
C LEU A 62 33.46 -6.26 25.31
N ALA A 63 33.40 -4.97 25.67
CA ALA A 63 33.64 -3.88 24.74
C ALA A 63 35.14 -3.88 24.47
N ALA A 64 35.60 -4.86 23.67
CA ALA A 64 36.89 -4.77 23.04
C ALA A 64 36.74 -3.68 21.99
N LEU A 65 36.98 -2.42 22.39
CA LEU A 65 37.13 -1.32 21.45
C LEU A 65 38.35 -1.68 20.60
N VAL A 66 38.15 -2.18 19.38
CA VAL A 66 39.22 -2.57 18.46
C VAL A 66 39.78 -1.30 17.81
N ALA A 67 40.22 -0.33 18.61
CA ALA A 67 40.46 1.03 18.13
C ALA A 67 41.66 1.19 17.15
N ASP A 68 42.38 0.11 16.81
CA ASP A 68 43.58 0.16 15.96
C ASP A 68 43.72 -1.03 14.96
N SER A 69 42.76 -1.96 14.86
CA SER A 69 42.86 -3.13 13.98
C SER A 69 41.62 -3.30 13.12
N ASN A 70 41.80 -3.23 11.81
CA ASN A 70 40.72 -3.33 10.83
C ASN A 70 40.59 -4.72 10.17
N ASP A 71 41.32 -5.72 10.66
CA ASP A 71 41.24 -7.09 10.16
C ASP A 71 41.41 -8.06 11.33
N VAL A 72 40.31 -8.70 11.74
CA VAL A 72 40.25 -9.54 12.95
C VAL A 72 39.61 -10.90 12.70
N THR A 73 40.05 -11.91 13.46
CA THR A 73 39.47 -13.27 13.44
C THR A 73 38.92 -13.68 14.81
N LEU A 74 37.67 -14.14 14.84
CA LEU A 74 37.04 -14.81 15.98
C LEU A 74 37.30 -16.33 15.93
N GLN A 75 37.93 -16.88 16.96
CA GLN A 75 38.23 -18.31 17.04
C GLN A 75 38.02 -18.89 18.45
N VAL A 76 38.01 -20.22 18.55
CA VAL A 76 37.96 -20.95 19.81
C VAL A 76 39.24 -21.76 20.02
N VAL A 77 39.85 -21.62 21.20
CA VAL A 77 41.03 -22.40 21.57
C VAL A 77 40.85 -23.17 22.88
N GLU A 78 41.38 -24.38 22.94
CA GLU A 78 41.46 -25.17 24.16
C GLU A 78 42.85 -25.00 24.81
N LYS A 79 42.91 -24.38 26.00
CA LYS A 79 44.18 -24.15 26.72
C LYS A 79 44.53 -25.26 27.71
N ALA A 80 43.51 -25.96 28.20
CA ALA A 80 43.62 -27.15 29.03
C ALA A 80 42.38 -28.04 28.80
N PRO A 81 42.39 -29.32 29.21
CA PRO A 81 41.26 -30.22 28.98
C PRO A 81 39.94 -29.64 29.53
N ASN A 82 38.97 -29.42 28.63
CA ASN A 82 37.68 -28.78 28.90
C ASN A 82 37.72 -27.28 29.27
N GLU A 83 38.83 -26.58 29.02
CA GLU A 83 38.93 -25.13 29.19
C GLU A 83 39.01 -24.47 27.81
N GLN A 84 37.82 -24.18 27.25
CA GLN A 84 37.66 -23.51 25.97
C GLN A 84 37.53 -21.99 26.14
N TYR A 85 38.22 -21.25 25.28
CA TYR A 85 38.24 -19.79 25.27
C TYR A 85 37.87 -19.28 23.89
N ILE A 86 37.03 -18.24 23.85
CA ILE A 86 36.84 -17.39 22.66
C ILE A 86 37.98 -16.38 22.62
N GLN A 87 38.59 -16.22 21.45
CA GLN A 87 39.64 -15.25 21.19
C GLN A 87 39.32 -14.40 19.97
N LEU A 88 39.66 -13.11 20.06
CA LEU A 88 39.71 -12.19 18.94
C LEU A 88 41.19 -11.92 18.61
N ILE A 89 41.59 -12.22 17.36
CA ILE A 89 42.97 -12.09 16.88
C ILE A 89 43.05 -10.96 15.87
N ASP A 90 44.08 -10.12 15.97
CA ASP A 90 44.47 -9.18 14.90
C ASP A 90 45.23 -9.94 13.81
N ASN A 91 44.71 -9.96 12.59
CA ASN A 91 45.30 -10.68 11.47
C ASN A 91 46.57 -9.99 10.92
N ASN A 92 46.79 -8.71 11.22
CA ASN A 92 47.98 -7.96 10.79
C ASN A 92 49.26 -8.39 11.52
N ASP A 93 49.15 -8.75 12.80
CA ASP A 93 50.31 -9.09 13.65
C ASP A 93 50.15 -10.37 14.49
N SER A 94 49.01 -11.05 14.38
CA SER A 94 48.62 -12.25 15.11
C SER A 94 48.54 -12.06 16.64
N SER A 95 48.35 -10.84 17.12
CA SER A 95 48.14 -10.56 18.55
C SER A 95 46.71 -10.90 18.99
N VAL A 96 46.55 -11.29 20.27
CA VAL A 96 45.23 -11.54 20.86
C VAL A 96 44.72 -10.24 21.44
N LEU A 97 43.66 -9.70 20.85
CA LEU A 97 43.00 -8.45 21.24
C LEU A 97 42.08 -8.64 22.44
N GLY A 98 41.36 -9.77 22.45
CA GLY A 98 40.43 -10.14 23.51
C GLY A 98 40.38 -11.65 23.71
N GLU A 99 40.17 -12.08 24.95
CA GLU A 99 40.01 -13.50 25.29
C GLU A 99 39.03 -13.68 26.45
N ARG A 100 38.15 -14.68 26.37
CA ARG A 100 37.23 -15.03 27.45
C ARG A 100 36.94 -16.53 27.51
N GLU A 101 36.90 -17.08 28.72
CA GLU A 101 36.53 -18.48 28.96
C GLU A 101 35.04 -18.68 28.71
N ILE A 102 34.65 -19.68 27.91
CA ILE A 102 33.26 -19.90 27.50
C ILE A 102 32.35 -20.17 28.71
N GLU A 103 32.78 -20.98 29.68
CA GLU A 103 32.00 -21.27 30.89
C GLU A 103 31.75 -20.03 31.77
N SER A 104 32.50 -18.94 31.57
CA SER A 104 32.33 -17.69 32.32
C SER A 104 31.27 -16.76 31.74
N ILE A 105 30.74 -17.08 30.56
CA ILE A 105 29.78 -16.24 29.84
C ILE A 105 28.39 -16.49 30.38
N GLY A 106 27.71 -15.43 30.81
CA GLY A 106 26.33 -15.53 31.29
C GLY A 106 25.39 -15.94 30.16
N ALA A 107 24.34 -16.69 30.49
CA ALA A 107 23.26 -16.96 29.53
C ALA A 107 22.60 -15.64 29.09
N ALA A 108 22.20 -15.56 27.81
CA ALA A 108 21.71 -14.39 27.10
C ALA A 108 22.67 -13.18 27.10
N SER A 109 23.99 -13.41 27.20
CA SER A 109 24.98 -12.32 27.05
C SER A 109 25.19 -11.99 25.58
N VAL A 110 25.40 -10.71 25.27
CA VAL A 110 25.87 -10.24 23.96
C VAL A 110 27.35 -9.81 24.08
N ILE A 111 28.17 -10.25 23.13
CA ILE A 111 29.59 -9.87 23.01
C ILE A 111 29.70 -8.94 21.81
N THR A 112 29.77 -7.64 22.04
CA THR A 112 29.89 -6.67 20.95
C THR A 112 31.35 -6.45 20.56
N VAL A 113 31.65 -6.64 19.28
CA VAL A 113 32.89 -6.27 18.60
C VAL A 113 32.57 -5.07 17.73
N THR A 114 33.15 -3.91 18.04
CA THR A 114 32.93 -2.68 17.28
C THR A 114 34.13 -2.42 16.38
N GLY A 115 33.86 -2.15 15.11
CA GLY A 115 34.83 -1.71 14.12
C GLY A 115 35.39 -0.30 14.41
N THR A 116 36.24 0.13 13.49
CA THR A 116 36.88 1.45 13.45
C THR A 116 36.06 2.42 12.61
N ASP A 117 36.62 3.60 12.29
CA ASP A 117 35.97 4.58 11.41
C ASP A 117 36.31 4.34 9.92
N GLY A 118 36.84 3.17 9.55
CA GLY A 118 37.12 2.82 8.17
C GLY A 118 37.16 1.32 7.95
N ASP A 119 37.22 0.92 6.68
CA ASP A 119 36.97 -0.46 6.21
C ASP A 119 37.56 -1.56 7.11
N ASP A 120 36.68 -2.28 7.80
CA ASP A 120 36.99 -3.38 8.71
C ASP A 120 36.63 -4.76 8.12
N THR A 121 37.34 -5.79 8.54
CA THR A 121 37.06 -7.19 8.20
C THR A 121 36.97 -8.04 9.47
N PHE A 122 35.82 -8.67 9.67
CA PHE A 122 35.54 -9.59 10.78
C PHE A 122 35.40 -11.02 10.27
N THR A 123 36.41 -11.86 10.52
CA THR A 123 36.43 -13.27 10.07
C THR A 123 36.02 -14.22 11.20
N VAL A 124 35.14 -15.18 10.92
CA VAL A 124 34.74 -16.24 11.86
C VAL A 124 35.39 -17.57 11.48
N ASP A 125 36.18 -18.14 12.39
CA ASP A 125 36.90 -19.40 12.20
C ASP A 125 35.98 -20.63 12.43
N GLN A 126 36.29 -21.74 11.75
CA GLN A 126 35.56 -23.02 11.88
C GLN A 126 35.45 -23.48 13.35
N SER A 127 36.47 -23.24 14.17
CA SER A 127 36.45 -23.61 15.60
C SER A 127 35.34 -22.92 16.40
N PHE A 128 34.89 -21.73 15.97
CA PHE A 128 33.76 -21.04 16.58
C PHE A 128 32.43 -21.62 16.11
N LEU A 129 32.27 -21.85 14.80
CA LEU A 129 31.06 -22.45 14.23
C LEU A 129 30.82 -23.88 14.74
N ASP A 130 31.89 -24.65 15.01
CA ASP A 130 31.86 -25.99 15.62
C ASP A 130 31.22 -26.02 17.02
N LEU A 131 31.06 -24.87 17.69
CA LEU A 131 30.33 -24.79 18.96
C LEU A 131 28.83 -25.04 18.78
N GLY A 132 28.27 -24.73 17.60
CA GLY A 132 26.83 -24.69 17.36
C GLY A 132 26.11 -23.67 18.25
N GLU A 133 24.79 -23.82 18.41
CA GLU A 133 23.94 -22.92 19.20
C GLU A 133 24.47 -22.72 20.64
N GLN A 134 24.73 -21.47 20.98
CA GLN A 134 25.18 -21.06 22.30
C GLN A 134 24.12 -20.23 23.02
N ASN A 135 24.17 -20.20 24.36
CA ASN A 135 23.33 -19.32 25.16
C ASN A 135 23.86 -17.87 25.21
N PHE A 136 24.66 -17.44 24.25
CA PHE A 136 25.19 -16.08 24.11
C PHE A 136 25.37 -15.80 22.63
N ILE A 137 25.42 -14.52 22.28
CA ILE A 137 25.56 -14.06 20.90
C ILE A 137 26.84 -13.21 20.80
N VAL A 138 27.54 -13.30 19.67
CA VAL A 138 28.59 -12.35 19.30
C VAL A 138 28.00 -11.38 18.29
N GLN A 139 28.06 -10.09 18.56
CA GLN A 139 27.59 -9.05 17.66
C GLN A 139 28.79 -8.32 17.08
N PHE A 140 28.87 -8.20 15.78
CA PHE A 140 29.77 -7.30 15.08
C PHE A 140 29.01 -6.02 14.67
N ASP A 141 29.60 -4.86 14.91
CA ASP A 141 29.09 -3.57 14.49
C ASP A 141 30.21 -2.88 13.72
N GLY A 142 30.10 -2.84 12.38
CA GLY A 142 31.16 -2.32 11.49
C GLY A 142 31.47 -0.85 11.76
N GLY A 143 30.44 -0.04 11.97
CA GLY A 143 30.59 1.38 12.25
C GLY A 143 30.58 2.20 10.97
N GLU A 144 31.64 2.98 10.73
CA GLU A 144 31.76 3.81 9.53
C GLU A 144 32.81 3.19 8.62
N GLY A 145 32.57 3.14 7.32
CA GLY A 145 33.49 2.51 6.37
C GLY A 145 32.74 1.63 5.40
N SER A 146 33.47 0.78 4.70
CA SER A 146 32.90 -0.38 4.00
C SER A 146 33.38 -1.64 4.71
N ASP A 147 32.48 -2.28 5.44
CA ASP A 147 32.82 -3.33 6.39
C ASP A 147 32.43 -4.71 5.86
N THR A 148 33.26 -5.70 6.19
CA THR A 148 33.16 -7.06 5.68
C THR A 148 33.05 -8.08 6.81
N VAL A 149 32.06 -8.97 6.74
CA VAL A 149 31.99 -10.16 7.58
C VAL A 149 32.34 -11.39 6.74
N ALA A 150 33.30 -12.19 7.19
CA ALA A 150 33.80 -13.33 6.44
C ALA A 150 33.83 -14.62 7.28
N VAL A 151 33.84 -15.78 6.62
CA VAL A 151 34.24 -17.04 7.25
C VAL A 151 35.66 -17.43 6.83
N GLY A 152 36.36 -18.13 7.73
CA GLY A 152 37.71 -18.62 7.45
C GLY A 152 37.76 -19.54 6.22
N SER A 153 38.87 -19.53 5.49
CA SER A 153 39.04 -20.31 4.25
C SER A 153 38.98 -21.83 4.42
N ASP A 154 39.04 -22.32 5.65
CA ASP A 154 38.90 -23.72 6.03
C ASP A 154 37.50 -24.08 6.53
N VAL A 155 36.58 -23.12 6.57
CA VAL A 155 35.17 -23.34 6.90
C VAL A 155 34.51 -24.09 5.77
N THR A 156 33.92 -25.26 6.07
CA THR A 156 33.24 -26.08 5.05
C THR A 156 31.74 -25.86 5.03
N THR A 157 31.15 -25.33 6.11
CA THR A 157 29.70 -25.09 6.18
C THR A 157 29.41 -23.80 6.93
N SER A 158 28.57 -22.94 6.37
CA SER A 158 28.08 -21.75 7.06
C SER A 158 26.68 -21.39 6.59
N ASN A 159 25.82 -21.00 7.53
CA ASN A 159 24.46 -20.55 7.25
C ASN A 159 24.36 -19.07 7.56
N TRP A 160 23.94 -18.28 6.57
CA TRP A 160 23.83 -16.84 6.65
C TRP A 160 22.40 -16.41 6.41
N GLN A 161 21.98 -15.35 7.10
CA GLN A 161 20.63 -14.84 7.00
C GLN A 161 20.63 -13.31 7.06
N ILE A 162 20.13 -12.66 6.01
CA ILE A 162 19.92 -11.21 5.95
C ILE A 162 18.50 -10.90 6.42
N ASN A 163 18.38 -9.88 7.27
CA ASN A 163 17.11 -9.50 7.92
C ASN A 163 16.81 -8.00 7.89
N GLY A 164 17.66 -7.19 7.25
CA GLY A 164 17.52 -5.76 7.06
C GLY A 164 18.68 -5.18 6.25
N ASP A 165 18.70 -3.85 6.11
CA ASP A 165 19.76 -3.14 5.37
C ASP A 165 21.08 -3.23 6.14
N ASN A 166 22.12 -3.79 5.50
CA ASN A 166 23.47 -3.95 6.06
C ASN A 166 23.50 -4.72 7.41
N GLU A 167 22.52 -5.58 7.67
CA GLU A 167 22.44 -6.40 8.87
C GLU A 167 22.03 -7.85 8.60
N GLY A 168 22.46 -8.75 9.48
CA GLY A 168 22.24 -10.17 9.32
C GLY A 168 22.89 -11.01 10.39
N ASN A 169 22.79 -12.32 10.19
CA ASN A 169 23.21 -13.35 11.13
C ASN A 169 24.04 -14.42 10.43
N LEU A 170 24.98 -15.00 11.18
CA LEU A 170 25.81 -16.14 10.78
C LEU A 170 25.75 -17.27 11.83
N GLY A 171 25.60 -18.48 11.32
CA GLY A 171 25.54 -19.74 12.07
C GLY A 171 24.11 -20.13 12.47
N ASP A 172 23.96 -21.39 12.89
CA ASP A 172 22.65 -21.95 13.25
C ASP A 172 21.99 -21.14 14.38
N ASN A 173 20.79 -20.60 14.13
CA ASN A 173 20.04 -19.72 15.03
C ASN A 173 20.74 -18.39 15.42
N GLY A 174 21.62 -17.85 14.56
CA GLY A 174 22.19 -16.49 14.76
C GLY A 174 23.22 -16.40 15.87
N THR A 175 24.16 -17.36 15.93
CA THR A 175 25.27 -17.34 16.88
C THR A 175 26.20 -16.12 16.75
N VAL A 176 26.25 -15.53 15.56
CA VAL A 176 26.88 -14.25 15.26
C VAL A 176 25.84 -13.35 14.62
N GLU A 177 25.70 -12.14 15.13
CA GLU A 177 24.91 -11.05 14.53
C GLU A 177 25.88 -10.01 13.96
N PHE A 178 25.53 -9.38 12.85
CA PHE A 178 26.30 -8.28 12.27
C PHE A 178 25.39 -7.12 11.90
N LEU A 179 25.90 -5.91 12.10
CA LEU A 179 25.27 -4.63 11.79
C LEU A 179 26.28 -3.76 11.04
N ASN A 180 25.79 -2.81 10.23
CA ASN A 180 26.62 -1.90 9.44
C ASN A 180 27.68 -2.69 8.65
N THR A 181 27.22 -3.67 7.86
CA THR A 181 28.07 -4.55 7.06
C THR A 181 27.66 -4.49 5.60
N GLU A 182 28.54 -3.99 4.74
CA GLU A 182 28.30 -3.84 3.30
C GLU A 182 28.77 -5.06 2.49
N ALA A 183 29.57 -5.96 3.08
CA ALA A 183 30.06 -7.14 2.37
C ALA A 183 30.07 -8.41 3.25
N ILE A 184 29.71 -9.54 2.63
CA ILE A 184 29.82 -10.87 3.23
C ILE A 184 30.62 -11.82 2.34
N GLU A 185 31.55 -12.55 2.95
CA GLU A 185 32.46 -13.43 2.21
C GLU A 185 32.54 -14.84 2.79
N ALA A 186 32.42 -15.83 1.91
CA ALA A 186 32.76 -17.22 2.17
C ALA A 186 33.78 -17.72 1.14
N THR A 187 34.34 -18.91 1.37
CA THR A 187 35.34 -19.51 0.48
C THR A 187 34.80 -20.79 -0.14
N GLN A 188 34.20 -20.65 -1.32
CA GLN A 188 33.67 -21.77 -2.09
C GLN A 188 34.76 -22.79 -2.48
N SER A 189 34.41 -24.08 -2.37
CA SER A 189 35.20 -25.23 -2.78
C SER A 189 34.30 -26.42 -3.11
N ASP A 190 34.82 -27.42 -3.84
CA ASP A 190 34.07 -28.65 -4.18
C ASP A 190 33.50 -29.44 -2.96
N ASP A 191 33.96 -29.13 -1.74
CA ASP A 191 33.56 -29.80 -0.50
C ASP A 191 32.87 -28.82 0.51
N SER A 192 32.60 -27.57 0.13
CA SER A 192 31.91 -26.58 0.99
C SER A 192 30.41 -26.48 0.69
N ILE A 193 29.64 -26.00 1.67
CA ILE A 193 28.23 -25.60 1.52
C ILE A 193 28.01 -24.32 2.34
N HIS A 194 27.96 -23.19 1.65
CA HIS A 194 27.68 -21.88 2.22
C HIS A 194 26.29 -21.40 1.76
N VAL A 195 25.34 -21.35 2.69
CA VAL A 195 23.94 -20.96 2.42
C VAL A 195 23.75 -19.49 2.76
N LEU A 196 23.14 -18.72 1.86
CA LEU A 196 22.72 -17.35 2.08
C LEU A 196 21.21 -17.22 1.89
N ALA A 197 20.51 -16.81 2.95
CA ALA A 197 19.09 -16.56 2.91
C ALA A 197 18.74 -15.11 3.22
N ALA A 198 17.62 -14.62 2.72
CA ALA A 198 17.06 -13.32 3.10
C ALA A 198 15.62 -13.48 3.62
N ILE A 199 15.26 -12.72 4.65
CA ILE A 199 13.93 -12.76 5.28
C ILE A 199 13.41 -11.35 5.57
N ASN A 200 12.11 -11.28 5.93
CA ASN A 200 11.38 -10.10 6.40
C ASN A 200 11.10 -9.01 5.34
N SER A 201 11.69 -9.10 4.16
CA SER A 201 11.51 -8.16 3.05
C SER A 201 11.62 -8.89 1.72
N SER A 202 11.22 -8.22 0.65
CA SER A 202 11.54 -8.62 -0.73
C SER A 202 12.91 -8.05 -1.11
N TYR A 203 13.72 -8.84 -1.81
CA TYR A 203 15.08 -8.51 -2.19
C TYR A 203 15.36 -8.74 -3.67
N ASN A 204 16.24 -7.93 -4.23
CA ASN A 204 16.89 -8.16 -5.52
C ASN A 204 18.24 -8.85 -5.32
N TRP A 205 18.37 -10.07 -5.84
CA TRP A 205 19.61 -10.84 -5.88
C TRP A 205 20.29 -10.63 -7.23
N GLU A 206 21.06 -9.55 -7.37
CA GLU A 206 21.82 -9.24 -8.60
C GLU A 206 23.06 -10.13 -8.69
N ILE A 207 23.08 -11.07 -9.61
CA ILE A 207 24.16 -12.04 -9.79
C ILE A 207 25.20 -11.49 -10.76
N THR A 208 26.45 -11.39 -10.28
CA THR A 208 27.56 -10.81 -11.07
C THR A 208 28.62 -11.85 -11.45
N GLY A 209 28.60 -13.02 -10.82
CA GLY A 209 29.53 -14.13 -11.08
C GLY A 209 29.13 -15.41 -10.34
N GLU A 210 29.94 -16.46 -10.48
CA GLU A 210 29.73 -17.71 -9.74
C GLU A 210 29.90 -17.46 -8.23
N GLY A 211 28.87 -17.79 -7.45
CA GLY A 211 28.86 -17.60 -6.01
C GLY A 211 28.89 -16.15 -5.53
N GLU A 212 28.72 -15.15 -6.41
CA GLU A 212 28.89 -13.73 -6.07
C GLU A 212 27.83 -12.80 -6.69
N GLY A 213 27.49 -11.73 -5.97
CA GLY A 213 26.44 -10.80 -6.36
C GLY A 213 26.22 -9.68 -5.36
N ASN A 214 25.16 -8.91 -5.57
CA ASN A 214 24.69 -7.86 -4.68
C ASN A 214 23.26 -8.16 -4.25
N LEU A 215 22.96 -7.92 -2.97
CA LEU A 215 21.63 -8.07 -2.41
C LEU A 215 21.11 -6.70 -1.97
N SER A 216 20.00 -6.27 -2.56
CA SER A 216 19.33 -5.00 -2.24
C SER A 216 17.89 -5.26 -1.84
N THR A 217 17.32 -4.42 -0.99
CA THR A 217 15.88 -4.42 -0.73
C THR A 217 15.11 -3.90 -1.95
N LEU A 218 13.91 -4.45 -2.17
CA LEU A 218 12.98 -3.97 -3.19
C LEU A 218 12.02 -2.95 -2.59
N GLU A 219 11.91 -1.81 -3.25
CA GLU A 219 10.97 -0.74 -2.92
C GLU A 219 9.90 -0.69 -4.01
N ASN A 220 8.64 -0.88 -3.61
CA ASN A 220 7.52 -0.95 -4.54
C ASN A 220 7.34 0.38 -5.28
N LEU A 221 7.57 0.38 -6.60
CA LEU A 221 7.35 1.56 -7.45
C LEU A 221 5.93 1.54 -8.01
N ASN A 222 5.26 2.67 -7.83
CA ASN A 222 3.85 2.85 -8.16
C ASN A 222 3.68 3.54 -9.52
N ASP A 223 4.29 2.99 -10.57
CA ASP A 223 4.27 3.56 -11.93
C ASP A 223 3.51 2.71 -12.95
N GLY A 224 2.89 1.60 -12.51
CA GLY A 224 2.16 0.69 -13.39
C GLY A 224 3.03 -0.37 -14.07
N GLY A 225 4.35 -0.38 -13.83
CA GLY A 225 5.24 -1.45 -14.23
C GLY A 225 5.01 -2.76 -13.46
N LEU A 226 5.54 -3.87 -13.99
CA LEU A 226 5.51 -5.18 -13.33
C LEU A 226 6.70 -5.43 -12.40
N LEU A 227 7.62 -4.47 -12.25
CA LEU A 227 8.87 -4.60 -11.49
C LEU A 227 9.00 -3.49 -10.46
N ASP A 228 9.45 -3.86 -9.27
CA ASP A 228 9.77 -2.95 -8.16
C ASP A 228 11.12 -2.23 -8.39
N SER A 229 11.34 -1.10 -7.73
CA SER A 229 12.67 -0.50 -7.69
C SER A 229 13.62 -1.25 -6.78
N VAL A 230 14.88 -1.21 -7.17
CA VAL A 230 15.99 -1.71 -6.37
C VAL A 230 16.54 -0.57 -5.52
N SER A 231 16.65 -0.79 -4.21
CA SER A 231 17.27 0.16 -3.29
C SER A 231 18.73 0.45 -3.67
N ALA A 232 19.16 1.68 -3.43
CA ALA A 232 20.54 2.12 -3.65
C ALA A 232 21.53 1.50 -2.65
N THR A 233 21.05 0.96 -1.52
CA THR A 233 21.87 0.24 -0.54
C THR A 233 21.88 -1.24 -0.86
N SER A 234 23.06 -1.85 -0.81
CA SER A 234 23.24 -3.27 -1.08
C SER A 234 24.31 -3.90 -0.20
N ILE A 235 24.16 -5.20 0.05
CA ILE A 235 25.19 -6.05 0.62
C ILE A 235 25.82 -6.85 -0.52
N THR A 236 27.12 -6.69 -0.76
CA THR A 236 27.84 -7.54 -1.70
C THR A 236 28.12 -8.90 -1.04
N PHE A 237 27.84 -9.99 -1.75
CA PHE A 237 28.12 -11.34 -1.27
C PHE A 237 29.08 -12.09 -2.20
N LYS A 238 29.91 -12.98 -1.65
CA LYS A 238 30.87 -13.76 -2.41
C LYS A 238 31.17 -15.14 -1.81
N GLY A 239 31.32 -16.13 -2.68
CA GLY A 239 31.74 -17.49 -2.33
C GLY A 239 30.63 -18.33 -1.71
N PHE A 240 29.38 -18.05 -2.07
CA PHE A 240 28.20 -18.77 -1.61
C PHE A 240 27.80 -19.89 -2.59
N ASP A 241 27.20 -20.95 -2.04
CA ASP A 241 26.81 -22.15 -2.77
C ASP A 241 25.30 -22.22 -2.98
N GLU A 242 24.49 -21.82 -1.99
CA GLU A 242 23.02 -21.93 -2.03
C GLU A 242 22.36 -20.60 -1.68
N LEU A 243 21.30 -20.23 -2.41
CA LEU A 243 20.51 -19.02 -2.18
C LEU A 243 19.07 -19.34 -1.73
N GLY A 244 18.55 -18.59 -0.75
CA GLY A 244 17.21 -18.79 -0.20
C GLY A 244 16.42 -17.50 0.00
N GLY A 245 15.42 -17.29 -0.83
CA GLY A 245 14.52 -16.14 -0.74
C GLY A 245 13.29 -16.31 0.13
N SER A 246 12.54 -15.23 0.28
CA SER A 246 11.30 -15.10 1.06
C SER A 246 10.03 -15.50 0.28
N GLY A 247 10.12 -15.72 -1.03
CA GLY A 247 9.00 -16.06 -1.91
C GLY A 247 8.45 -14.88 -2.74
N SER A 248 9.02 -13.68 -2.59
CA SER A 248 8.74 -12.49 -3.42
C SER A 248 10.02 -11.86 -3.99
N ASP A 249 11.15 -12.56 -3.88
CA ASP A 249 12.47 -12.04 -4.25
C ASP A 249 12.74 -12.16 -5.75
N TYR A 250 13.63 -11.31 -6.24
CA TYR A 250 14.07 -11.27 -7.63
C TYR A 250 15.44 -11.93 -7.74
N LEU A 251 15.59 -12.82 -8.73
CA LEU A 251 16.87 -13.40 -9.13
C LEU A 251 17.31 -12.74 -10.43
N ASP A 252 18.27 -11.82 -10.34
CA ASP A 252 18.61 -10.88 -11.41
C ASP A 252 19.96 -11.22 -12.05
N TYR A 253 19.92 -11.73 -13.27
CA TYR A 253 21.11 -12.04 -14.10
C TYR A 253 21.44 -10.97 -15.13
N SER A 254 20.86 -9.76 -15.04
CA SER A 254 21.07 -8.69 -16.02
C SER A 254 22.53 -8.28 -16.21
N GLN A 255 23.37 -8.47 -15.17
CA GLN A 255 24.82 -8.20 -15.23
C GLN A 255 25.66 -9.42 -15.63
N TYR A 256 25.05 -10.59 -15.82
CA TYR A 256 25.77 -11.83 -16.11
C TYR A 256 26.24 -11.90 -17.56
N SER A 257 27.47 -12.36 -17.77
CA SER A 257 28.17 -12.21 -19.06
C SER A 257 28.00 -13.36 -20.05
N GLU A 258 27.16 -14.35 -19.73
CA GLU A 258 26.86 -15.54 -20.53
C GLU A 258 25.39 -15.93 -20.35
N GLY A 259 24.85 -16.76 -21.25
CA GLY A 259 23.48 -17.28 -21.11
C GLY A 259 23.36 -18.23 -19.92
N ILE A 260 22.24 -18.16 -19.22
CA ILE A 260 21.98 -18.85 -17.96
C ILE A 260 20.89 -19.91 -18.09
N SER A 261 20.79 -20.76 -17.07
CA SER A 261 19.73 -21.74 -16.91
C SER A 261 19.21 -21.64 -15.48
N VAL A 262 17.91 -21.44 -15.34
CA VAL A 262 17.21 -21.41 -14.05
C VAL A 262 16.07 -22.42 -14.13
N ASP A 263 16.00 -23.33 -13.18
CA ASP A 263 14.96 -24.34 -13.03
C ASP A 263 14.50 -24.33 -11.57
N LEU A 264 13.44 -23.57 -11.30
CA LEU A 264 12.93 -23.34 -9.95
C LEU A 264 12.29 -24.61 -9.37
N GLU A 265 11.63 -25.42 -10.20
CA GLU A 265 11.05 -26.71 -9.77
C GLU A 265 12.11 -27.69 -9.26
N ASN A 266 13.30 -27.73 -9.89
CA ASN A 266 14.41 -28.58 -9.46
C ASN A 266 15.47 -27.83 -8.63
N GLU A 267 15.20 -26.59 -8.24
CA GLU A 267 16.11 -25.70 -7.48
C GLU A 267 17.48 -25.54 -8.15
N ALA A 268 17.60 -25.70 -9.47
CA ALA A 268 18.86 -25.72 -10.19
C ALA A 268 19.10 -24.40 -10.94
N VAL A 269 20.31 -23.84 -10.81
CA VAL A 269 20.59 -22.48 -11.29
C VAL A 269 22.04 -22.31 -11.74
N THR A 270 22.31 -21.44 -12.71
CA THR A 270 23.67 -21.08 -13.11
C THR A 270 24.41 -20.31 -12.00
N GLY A 271 25.58 -20.79 -11.61
CA GLY A 271 26.49 -20.09 -10.69
C GLY A 271 26.32 -20.47 -9.22
N PHE A 272 25.32 -21.29 -8.87
CA PHE A 272 25.04 -21.79 -7.52
C PHE A 272 24.63 -23.27 -7.57
N ASP A 273 24.76 -23.97 -6.43
CA ASP A 273 24.32 -25.35 -6.27
C ASP A 273 22.80 -25.46 -6.17
N SER A 274 22.15 -24.49 -5.51
CA SER A 274 20.70 -24.40 -5.47
C SER A 274 20.15 -22.99 -5.26
N VAL A 275 18.88 -22.79 -5.65
CA VAL A 275 18.11 -21.58 -5.37
C VAL A 275 16.67 -21.92 -4.97
N THR A 276 16.13 -21.19 -4.00
CA THR A 276 14.73 -21.32 -3.56
C THR A 276 14.13 -19.96 -3.27
N GLY A 277 12.79 -19.86 -3.29
CA GLY A 277 12.07 -18.67 -2.80
C GLY A 277 12.16 -17.43 -3.71
N MET A 278 12.42 -17.62 -5.01
CA MET A 278 12.45 -16.55 -6.00
C MET A 278 11.11 -16.49 -6.74
N ALA A 279 10.53 -15.29 -6.81
CA ALA A 279 9.29 -15.05 -7.56
C ALA A 279 9.56 -14.48 -8.95
N THR A 280 10.59 -13.64 -9.08
CA THR A 280 10.95 -13.01 -10.34
C THR A 280 12.32 -13.49 -10.78
N VAL A 281 12.49 -13.77 -12.07
CA VAL A 281 13.80 -14.08 -12.66
C VAL A 281 14.05 -13.12 -13.82
N ILE A 282 15.13 -12.36 -13.75
CA ILE A 282 15.56 -11.45 -14.81
C ILE A 282 16.72 -12.07 -15.56
N GLY A 283 16.55 -12.24 -16.87
CA GLY A 283 17.56 -12.79 -17.76
C GLY A 283 18.79 -11.90 -17.96
N SER A 284 19.82 -12.51 -18.53
CA SER A 284 21.00 -11.85 -19.06
C SER A 284 20.74 -11.29 -20.47
N ASP A 285 21.73 -10.59 -21.04
CA ASP A 285 21.70 -10.15 -22.45
C ASP A 285 21.84 -11.31 -23.48
N TYR A 286 21.93 -12.55 -23.01
CA TYR A 286 22.21 -13.74 -23.82
C TYR A 286 21.03 -14.71 -23.77
N ALA A 287 21.05 -15.70 -24.67
CA ALA A 287 20.01 -16.72 -24.72
C ALA A 287 19.96 -17.56 -23.43
N ASP A 288 18.87 -17.41 -22.70
CA ASP A 288 18.62 -18.01 -21.40
C ASP A 288 17.57 -19.13 -21.45
N THR A 289 17.52 -19.94 -20.40
CA THR A 289 16.49 -20.98 -20.23
C THR A 289 15.90 -20.92 -18.83
N PHE A 290 14.60 -20.72 -18.76
CA PHE A 290 13.82 -20.61 -17.54
C PHE A 290 12.80 -21.74 -17.45
N ILE A 291 12.75 -22.38 -16.29
CA ILE A 291 11.71 -23.33 -15.90
C ILE A 291 11.16 -22.85 -14.55
N GLY A 292 9.86 -22.56 -14.51
CA GLY A 292 9.13 -22.17 -13.31
C GLY A 292 8.91 -23.31 -12.33
N ASP A 293 8.21 -23.02 -11.24
CA ASP A 293 7.82 -23.99 -10.23
C ASP A 293 6.30 -24.21 -10.19
N THR A 294 5.68 -24.27 -9.01
CA THR A 294 4.21 -24.35 -8.87
C THR A 294 3.59 -23.09 -8.27
N ASN A 295 4.44 -22.12 -7.93
CA ASN A 295 4.09 -20.80 -7.47
C ASN A 295 3.86 -19.88 -8.68
N HIS A 296 3.63 -18.60 -8.45
CA HIS A 296 3.50 -17.62 -9.53
C HIS A 296 4.86 -17.03 -9.80
N ASN A 297 5.40 -17.22 -11.02
CA ASN A 297 6.69 -16.67 -11.40
C ASN A 297 6.56 -15.56 -12.45
N LEU A 298 7.42 -14.55 -12.37
CA LEU A 298 7.62 -13.53 -13.41
C LEU A 298 8.98 -13.73 -14.07
N PHE A 299 9.00 -13.95 -15.38
CA PHE A 299 10.22 -14.08 -16.17
C PHE A 299 10.42 -12.83 -17.02
N VAL A 300 11.50 -12.10 -16.79
CA VAL A 300 11.91 -10.97 -17.64
C VAL A 300 12.90 -11.48 -18.67
N VAL A 301 12.51 -11.41 -19.94
CA VAL A 301 13.18 -12.08 -21.05
C VAL A 301 13.71 -11.10 -22.09
N GLY A 302 14.79 -11.51 -22.75
CA GLY A 302 15.33 -10.94 -23.97
C GLY A 302 15.22 -11.88 -25.17
N PHE A 303 15.65 -11.41 -26.34
CA PHE A 303 15.66 -12.26 -27.54
C PHE A 303 16.68 -13.40 -27.42
N GLY A 304 16.23 -14.61 -27.74
CA GLY A 304 17.03 -15.84 -27.66
C GLY A 304 16.59 -16.77 -26.54
N ASP A 305 15.75 -16.29 -25.63
CA ASP A 305 15.38 -16.98 -24.41
C ASP A 305 14.28 -18.02 -24.61
N SER A 306 14.19 -18.94 -23.65
CA SER A 306 13.14 -19.94 -23.56
C SER A 306 12.56 -19.96 -22.15
N VAL A 307 11.23 -19.92 -22.05
CA VAL A 307 10.49 -20.03 -20.78
C VAL A 307 9.52 -21.21 -20.84
N ASP A 308 9.54 -22.01 -19.79
CA ASP A 308 8.51 -22.99 -19.44
C ASP A 308 7.96 -22.61 -18.06
N GLY A 309 6.73 -22.09 -17.99
CA GLY A 309 6.11 -21.69 -16.73
C GLY A 309 5.81 -22.87 -15.80
N PHE A 310 5.70 -24.09 -16.35
CA PHE A 310 5.35 -25.32 -15.67
C PHE A 310 3.95 -25.32 -15.03
N GLY A 311 3.75 -24.62 -13.91
CA GLY A 311 2.43 -24.51 -13.30
C GLY A 311 2.33 -23.35 -12.34
N GLY A 312 1.13 -22.80 -12.20
CA GLY A 312 0.95 -21.57 -11.45
C GLY A 312 0.26 -20.54 -12.34
N PHE A 313 0.39 -19.28 -11.95
CA PHE A 313 0.03 -18.14 -12.77
C PHE A 313 1.34 -17.45 -13.11
N ASP A 314 1.91 -17.84 -14.24
CA ASP A 314 3.22 -17.39 -14.67
C ASP A 314 3.12 -16.30 -15.73
N THR A 315 4.00 -15.32 -15.61
CA THR A 315 4.04 -14.13 -16.48
C THR A 315 5.36 -14.09 -17.22
N VAL A 316 5.31 -13.83 -18.52
CA VAL A 316 6.52 -13.54 -19.32
C VAL A 316 6.51 -12.09 -19.78
N LEU A 317 7.47 -11.32 -19.30
CA LEU A 317 7.68 -9.92 -19.66
C LEU A 317 8.87 -9.78 -20.59
N PHE A 318 8.65 -9.33 -21.82
CA PHE A 318 9.73 -8.79 -22.63
C PHE A 318 9.96 -7.33 -22.26
N LYS A 319 11.18 -6.94 -21.92
CA LYS A 319 11.50 -5.55 -21.54
C LYS A 319 12.64 -4.98 -22.38
N GLU A 320 12.43 -3.82 -22.99
CA GLU A 320 13.48 -3.05 -23.66
C GLU A 320 13.63 -1.68 -23.01
N SER A 321 14.86 -1.26 -22.74
CA SER A 321 15.15 0.01 -22.07
C SER A 321 15.90 1.00 -22.96
N GLY A 322 15.91 0.77 -24.27
CA GLY A 322 16.70 1.52 -25.24
C GLY A 322 15.90 2.61 -25.92
N ALA A 323 16.61 3.48 -26.64
CA ALA A 323 16.00 4.58 -27.39
C ALA A 323 15.71 4.23 -28.86
N GLY A 324 15.90 2.98 -29.25
CA GLY A 324 15.78 2.53 -30.64
C GLY A 324 14.37 2.08 -31.03
N GLY A 325 13.54 1.85 -30.02
CA GLY A 325 12.29 1.13 -30.12
C GLY A 325 12.47 -0.36 -30.42
N VAL A 326 11.45 -1.15 -30.11
CA VAL A 326 11.39 -2.59 -30.34
C VAL A 326 10.07 -3.00 -30.98
N ASP A 327 10.17 -3.86 -31.99
CA ASP A 327 9.01 -4.38 -32.71
C ASP A 327 8.88 -5.90 -32.47
N ILE A 328 7.76 -6.30 -31.88
CA ILE A 328 7.45 -7.68 -31.50
C ILE A 328 6.10 -8.07 -32.09
N LYS A 329 6.06 -9.27 -32.67
CA LYS A 329 4.83 -9.90 -33.09
C LYS A 329 4.71 -11.27 -32.43
N LEU A 330 3.59 -11.51 -31.76
CA LEU A 330 3.25 -12.81 -31.19
C LEU A 330 2.85 -13.79 -32.29
N ALA A 331 3.34 -15.01 -32.18
CA ALA A 331 2.89 -16.15 -32.98
C ALA A 331 2.55 -17.34 -32.08
N VAL A 332 1.52 -18.09 -32.47
CA VAL A 332 1.16 -19.37 -31.83
C VAL A 332 1.81 -20.52 -32.61
N ASP A 333 2.60 -21.37 -31.95
CA ASP A 333 3.23 -22.53 -32.59
C ASP A 333 2.33 -23.76 -32.55
N SER A 334 1.23 -23.73 -33.31
CA SER A 334 0.28 -24.85 -33.39
C SER A 334 0.86 -26.15 -33.98
N ASP A 335 2.09 -26.13 -34.52
CA ASP A 335 2.77 -27.31 -35.06
C ASP A 335 3.69 -27.99 -34.02
N ASN A 336 3.95 -27.34 -32.88
CA ASN A 336 4.77 -27.84 -31.79
C ASN A 336 3.96 -27.93 -30.49
N ASP A 337 3.58 -29.15 -30.10
CA ASP A 337 2.80 -29.39 -28.86
C ASP A 337 3.56 -28.97 -27.58
N ASP A 338 4.86 -28.67 -27.68
CA ASP A 338 5.72 -28.23 -26.57
C ASP A 338 6.01 -26.71 -26.60
N ILE A 339 5.36 -25.93 -27.48
CA ILE A 339 5.46 -24.45 -27.51
C ILE A 339 4.07 -23.84 -27.72
N ASP A 340 3.63 -23.00 -26.79
CA ASP A 340 2.36 -22.29 -26.93
C ASP A 340 2.54 -21.01 -27.75
N TYR A 341 3.54 -20.20 -27.38
CA TYR A 341 3.74 -18.87 -27.92
C TYR A 341 5.19 -18.60 -28.30
N VAL A 342 5.36 -17.71 -29.29
CA VAL A 342 6.66 -17.22 -29.73
C VAL A 342 6.60 -15.70 -29.88
N TYR A 343 7.43 -14.97 -29.14
CA TYR A 343 7.70 -13.57 -29.43
C TYR A 343 8.67 -13.50 -30.59
N GLN A 344 8.25 -12.92 -31.72
CA GLN A 344 9.08 -12.76 -32.90
C GLN A 344 9.50 -11.29 -33.03
N GLY A 345 10.80 -11.03 -32.92
CA GLY A 345 11.38 -9.71 -33.17
C GLY A 345 11.50 -9.39 -34.65
N GLY A 346 11.43 -8.10 -35.00
CA GLY A 346 11.45 -7.68 -36.38
C GLY A 346 11.60 -6.18 -36.57
N SER A 347 11.02 -5.69 -37.66
CA SER A 347 10.90 -4.27 -37.96
C SER A 347 9.53 -3.97 -38.54
N TRP A 348 8.84 -2.98 -37.96
CA TRP A 348 7.59 -2.42 -38.43
C TRP A 348 7.84 -1.14 -39.23
N ASP A 349 7.22 -1.03 -40.42
CA ASP A 349 7.34 0.15 -41.28
C ASP A 349 6.06 1.02 -41.32
N GLY A 350 5.13 0.77 -40.39
CA GLY A 350 3.77 1.35 -40.40
C GLY A 350 2.79 0.61 -41.31
N SER A 351 3.18 -0.53 -41.89
CA SER A 351 2.30 -1.31 -42.77
C SER A 351 2.60 -2.80 -42.83
N THR A 352 3.87 -3.19 -42.76
CA THR A 352 4.31 -4.58 -42.89
C THR A 352 5.38 -4.88 -41.86
N PHE A 353 5.13 -5.90 -41.05
CA PHE A 353 6.13 -6.45 -40.15
C PHE A 353 7.11 -7.34 -40.92
N THR A 354 8.41 -7.08 -40.76
CA THR A 354 9.47 -7.89 -41.35
C THR A 354 10.28 -8.55 -40.24
N GLU A 355 10.15 -9.87 -40.12
CA GLU A 355 10.87 -10.67 -39.13
C GLU A 355 12.39 -10.53 -39.28
N THR A 356 13.06 -10.38 -38.15
CA THR A 356 14.51 -10.46 -38.06
C THR A 356 14.90 -11.89 -37.66
N GLN A 357 15.82 -12.49 -38.40
CA GLN A 357 16.27 -13.84 -38.10
C GLN A 357 16.95 -13.88 -36.72
N ASP A 358 16.69 -14.96 -35.96
CA ASP A 358 17.29 -15.26 -34.65
C ASP A 358 16.89 -14.27 -33.53
N GLN A 359 15.79 -13.52 -33.69
CA GLN A 359 15.16 -12.75 -32.62
C GLN A 359 13.84 -13.42 -32.22
N THR A 360 13.93 -14.42 -31.35
CA THR A 360 12.75 -15.17 -30.88
C THR A 360 12.83 -15.43 -29.39
N VAL A 361 11.68 -15.42 -28.72
CA VAL A 361 11.51 -16.01 -27.38
C VAL A 361 10.50 -17.13 -27.48
N THR A 362 10.80 -18.31 -26.94
CA THR A 362 9.85 -19.44 -26.93
C THR A 362 9.22 -19.60 -25.56
N ILE A 363 7.90 -19.71 -25.51
CA ILE A 363 7.12 -19.63 -24.27
C ILE A 363 6.13 -20.80 -24.20
N VAL A 364 6.06 -21.43 -23.03
CA VAL A 364 5.24 -22.62 -22.76
C VAL A 364 4.59 -22.49 -21.38
N ASP A 365 3.33 -22.93 -21.24
CA ASP A 365 2.65 -23.10 -19.95
C ASP A 365 2.60 -21.82 -19.09
N VAL A 366 2.30 -20.67 -19.72
CA VAL A 366 2.15 -19.37 -19.03
C VAL A 366 0.68 -18.92 -18.98
N ALA A 367 0.38 -18.00 -18.05
CA ALA A 367 -0.96 -17.45 -17.87
C ALA A 367 -1.09 -16.00 -18.34
N LEU A 368 0.01 -15.23 -18.37
CA LEU A 368 0.03 -13.83 -18.80
C LEU A 368 1.23 -13.54 -19.71
N LEU A 369 0.99 -12.80 -20.78
CA LEU A 369 2.03 -12.32 -21.69
C LEU A 369 2.16 -10.80 -21.55
N ALA A 370 3.38 -10.30 -21.42
CA ALA A 370 3.64 -8.88 -21.25
C ALA A 370 4.80 -8.38 -22.11
N ALA A 371 4.74 -7.10 -22.48
CA ALA A 371 5.83 -6.38 -23.12
C ALA A 371 5.91 -4.93 -22.64
N GLU A 372 7.12 -4.47 -22.36
CA GLU A 372 7.43 -3.10 -21.94
C GLU A 372 8.45 -2.49 -22.90
N GLY A 373 8.06 -1.36 -23.46
CA GLY A 373 8.80 -0.58 -24.42
C GLY A 373 9.71 0.49 -23.81
N GLY A 374 10.66 0.93 -24.63
CA GLY A 374 11.66 1.93 -24.29
C GLY A 374 11.22 3.35 -24.64
N SER A 375 12.18 4.21 -24.99
CA SER A 375 11.91 5.62 -25.28
C SER A 375 11.74 5.96 -26.78
N GLY A 376 11.49 4.96 -27.61
CA GLY A 376 11.27 5.17 -29.04
C GLY A 376 10.14 4.30 -29.55
N ASP A 377 9.59 4.65 -30.71
CA ASP A 377 8.39 4.02 -31.31
C ASP A 377 8.44 2.47 -31.29
N ASN A 378 7.41 1.84 -30.71
CA ASN A 378 7.27 0.40 -30.53
C ASN A 378 6.09 -0.16 -31.30
N TYR A 379 6.19 -1.43 -31.67
CA TYR A 379 5.11 -2.19 -32.29
C TYR A 379 4.94 -3.49 -31.55
N PHE A 380 3.88 -3.63 -30.77
CA PHE A 380 3.52 -4.85 -30.06
C PHE A 380 2.23 -5.43 -30.64
N ASP A 381 2.36 -6.49 -31.43
CA ASP A 381 1.22 -7.20 -32.01
C ASP A 381 0.99 -8.55 -31.33
N PHE A 382 0.08 -8.55 -30.36
CA PHE A 382 -0.35 -9.71 -29.58
C PHE A 382 -1.72 -10.23 -30.03
N SER A 383 -2.19 -9.88 -31.23
CA SER A 383 -3.47 -10.32 -31.80
C SER A 383 -3.65 -11.83 -31.97
N ALA A 384 -2.57 -12.59 -31.80
CA ALA A 384 -2.60 -14.05 -31.79
C ALA A 384 -2.80 -14.67 -30.38
N SER A 385 -2.78 -13.86 -29.32
CA SER A 385 -2.88 -14.32 -27.93
C SER A 385 -4.28 -14.86 -27.64
N GLU A 386 -4.35 -16.00 -26.95
CA GLU A 386 -5.58 -16.50 -26.31
C GLU A 386 -5.62 -16.21 -24.80
N LEU A 387 -4.58 -15.55 -24.29
CA LEU A 387 -4.42 -15.11 -22.90
C LEU A 387 -4.63 -13.61 -22.80
N ASP A 388 -4.88 -13.15 -21.58
CA ASP A 388 -4.78 -11.75 -21.20
C ASP A 388 -3.33 -11.27 -21.48
N VAL A 389 -3.17 -10.00 -21.88
CA VAL A 389 -1.87 -9.37 -22.09
C VAL A 389 -1.72 -8.06 -21.34
N HIS A 390 -0.48 -7.71 -21.01
CA HIS A 390 -0.13 -6.40 -20.44
C HIS A 390 0.92 -5.71 -21.32
N LEU A 391 0.54 -4.63 -22.00
CA LEU A 391 1.41 -3.92 -22.94
C LEU A 391 1.66 -2.48 -22.48
N ILE A 392 2.94 -2.14 -22.30
CA ILE A 392 3.41 -0.80 -21.95
C ILE A 392 4.25 -0.27 -23.11
N GLY A 393 3.80 0.78 -23.80
CA GLY A 393 4.50 1.33 -24.98
C GLY A 393 5.77 2.13 -24.62
N GLY A 394 5.74 2.91 -23.55
CA GLY A 394 6.91 3.68 -23.09
C GLY A 394 6.87 5.13 -23.57
N ASP A 395 7.98 5.70 -24.06
CA ASP A 395 7.90 6.96 -24.81
C ASP A 395 7.98 6.65 -26.31
N GLY A 396 7.22 7.34 -27.15
CA GLY A 396 7.25 7.08 -28.59
C GLY A 396 5.89 7.28 -29.23
N ALA A 397 5.82 7.03 -30.53
CA ALA A 397 4.53 6.78 -31.16
C ALA A 397 4.35 5.27 -31.30
N ASP A 398 3.67 4.66 -30.35
CA ASP A 398 3.59 3.22 -30.21
C ASP A 398 2.33 2.65 -30.86
N GLU A 399 2.41 1.40 -31.33
CA GLU A 399 1.27 0.66 -31.86
C GLU A 399 1.12 -0.64 -31.07
N LEU A 400 0.11 -0.67 -30.20
CA LEU A 400 -0.18 -1.73 -29.24
C LEU A 400 -1.47 -2.45 -29.65
N ILE A 401 -1.39 -3.76 -29.84
CA ILE A 401 -2.51 -4.58 -30.30
C ILE A 401 -2.63 -5.81 -29.38
N GLY A 402 -3.73 -5.89 -28.65
CA GLY A 402 -4.10 -7.03 -27.80
C GLY A 402 -4.69 -8.21 -28.58
N GLY A 403 -5.18 -9.19 -27.82
CA GLY A 403 -5.65 -10.49 -28.29
C GLY A 403 -7.16 -10.69 -28.13
N ILE A 404 -7.54 -11.85 -27.61
CA ILE A 404 -8.93 -12.19 -27.28
C ILE A 404 -9.20 -12.22 -25.76
N GLY A 405 -8.20 -11.83 -24.96
CA GLY A 405 -8.21 -11.85 -23.49
C GLY A 405 -8.87 -10.61 -22.91
N ASP A 406 -8.85 -10.46 -21.59
CA ASP A 406 -9.16 -9.19 -20.92
C ASP A 406 -7.82 -8.44 -20.75
N ASP A 407 -7.47 -7.54 -21.68
CA ASP A 407 -6.12 -6.99 -21.83
C ASP A 407 -5.93 -5.61 -21.15
N VAL A 408 -4.69 -5.29 -20.73
CA VAL A 408 -4.32 -4.02 -20.07
C VAL A 408 -3.24 -3.28 -20.86
N PHE A 409 -3.46 -1.98 -21.08
CA PHE A 409 -2.57 -1.13 -21.86
C PHE A 409 -2.15 0.13 -21.12
N ILE A 410 -0.86 0.47 -21.23
CA ILE A 410 -0.33 1.80 -20.93
C ILE A 410 0.35 2.27 -22.21
N GLY A 411 -0.23 3.28 -22.87
CA GLY A 411 0.32 3.84 -24.10
C GLY A 411 1.72 4.38 -23.85
N GLY A 412 1.79 5.54 -23.19
CA GLY A 412 3.10 6.16 -23.11
C GLY A 412 3.06 7.66 -23.10
N ALA A 413 4.23 8.27 -23.24
CA ALA A 413 4.31 9.63 -23.71
C ALA A 413 4.40 9.59 -25.24
N GLY A 414 3.60 10.39 -25.93
CA GLY A 414 3.59 10.45 -27.39
C GLY A 414 2.20 10.23 -27.98
N SER A 415 2.11 9.65 -29.17
CA SER A 415 0.82 9.53 -29.87
C SER A 415 0.63 8.09 -30.29
N ASP A 416 -0.10 7.37 -29.45
CA ASP A 416 -0.17 5.91 -29.52
C ASP A 416 -1.42 5.43 -30.24
N SER A 417 -1.35 4.22 -30.77
CA SER A 417 -2.46 3.50 -31.36
C SER A 417 -2.69 2.22 -30.58
N ILE A 418 -3.81 2.15 -29.86
CA ILE A 418 -4.14 1.05 -28.96
C ILE A 418 -5.39 0.35 -29.49
N ASP A 419 -5.27 -0.95 -29.75
CA ASP A 419 -6.37 -1.84 -30.14
C ASP A 419 -6.49 -2.99 -29.14
N GLY A 420 -7.54 -3.02 -28.32
CA GLY A 420 -7.74 -4.04 -27.29
C GLY A 420 -7.97 -5.43 -27.88
N GLY A 421 -8.77 -5.51 -28.95
CA GLY A 421 -9.11 -6.76 -29.61
C GLY A 421 -10.51 -7.23 -29.26
N ASP A 422 -10.68 -8.52 -29.01
CA ASP A 422 -11.94 -9.04 -28.43
C ASP A 422 -11.71 -9.18 -26.93
N GLY A 423 -12.56 -8.67 -26.06
CA GLY A 423 -12.24 -8.73 -24.63
C GLY A 423 -13.09 -7.81 -23.80
N SER A 424 -12.73 -7.68 -22.53
CA SER A 424 -13.03 -6.50 -21.73
C SER A 424 -11.71 -5.82 -21.45
N ASP A 425 -11.33 -4.89 -22.31
CA ASP A 425 -9.99 -4.33 -22.31
C ASP A 425 -9.94 -2.98 -21.56
N GLU A 426 -8.77 -2.69 -20.96
CA GLU A 426 -8.53 -1.49 -20.15
C GLU A 426 -7.30 -0.72 -20.62
N VAL A 427 -7.44 0.60 -20.77
CA VAL A 427 -6.31 1.51 -20.98
C VAL A 427 -6.15 2.44 -19.79
N ILE A 428 -4.91 2.57 -19.32
CA ILE A 428 -4.50 3.36 -18.17
C ILE A 428 -3.57 4.49 -18.63
N ALA A 429 -3.92 5.72 -18.30
CA ALA A 429 -3.07 6.89 -18.54
C ALA A 429 -2.88 7.71 -17.25
N VAL A 430 -1.64 7.73 -16.75
CA VAL A 430 -1.24 8.48 -15.55
C VAL A 430 -0.17 9.50 -15.94
N ARG A 431 -0.50 10.80 -15.90
CA ARG A 431 0.42 11.88 -16.28
C ARG A 431 0.17 13.12 -15.45
N ALA A 432 1.21 13.94 -15.31
CA ALA A 432 1.09 15.30 -14.80
C ALA A 432 0.59 16.25 -15.90
N ALA A 433 -0.66 16.07 -16.33
CA ALA A 433 -1.21 16.72 -17.51
C ALA A 433 -2.74 16.83 -17.48
N ASP A 434 -3.26 17.74 -18.31
CA ASP A 434 -4.69 17.78 -18.64
C ASP A 434 -5.04 16.62 -19.58
N PHE A 435 -6.23 16.04 -19.40
CA PHE A 435 -6.78 15.00 -20.25
C PHE A 435 -8.10 15.43 -20.89
N VAL A 436 -8.26 15.18 -22.19
CA VAL A 436 -9.52 15.39 -22.90
C VAL A 436 -9.85 14.20 -23.79
N MET A 437 -10.99 13.56 -23.56
CA MET A 437 -11.54 12.56 -24.46
C MET A 437 -12.32 13.23 -25.60
N ASP A 438 -12.10 12.78 -26.83
CA ASP A 438 -12.86 13.21 -28.01
C ASP A 438 -13.21 11.99 -28.87
N GLY A 439 -14.38 11.40 -28.59
CA GLY A 439 -14.79 10.12 -29.13
C GLY A 439 -13.90 9.01 -28.58
N ASN A 440 -13.12 8.39 -29.47
CA ASN A 440 -12.24 7.27 -29.16
C ASN A 440 -10.77 7.69 -29.02
N ALA A 441 -10.50 8.95 -28.67
CA ALA A 441 -9.16 9.48 -28.55
C ALA A 441 -8.96 10.16 -27.20
N ILE A 442 -7.85 9.83 -26.54
CA ILE A 442 -7.36 10.51 -25.33
C ILE A 442 -6.38 11.57 -25.79
N LYS A 443 -6.62 12.84 -25.45
CA LYS A 443 -5.66 13.93 -25.69
C LYS A 443 -5.01 14.30 -24.38
N VAL A 444 -3.68 14.28 -24.38
CA VAL A 444 -2.86 14.71 -23.25
C VAL A 444 -2.31 16.10 -23.57
N ASN A 445 -2.76 17.10 -22.83
CA ASN A 445 -2.55 18.51 -23.15
C ASN A 445 -2.96 18.84 -24.62
N ASP A 446 -2.16 19.68 -25.31
CA ASP A 446 -2.38 20.11 -26.70
C ASP A 446 -1.47 19.39 -27.73
N ASP A 447 -0.58 18.50 -27.27
CA ASP A 447 0.56 18.00 -28.07
C ASP A 447 0.46 16.50 -28.43
N GLU A 448 -0.26 15.71 -27.63
CA GLU A 448 -0.28 14.24 -27.69
C GLU A 448 -1.72 13.72 -27.87
N THR A 449 -1.87 12.58 -28.53
CA THR A 449 -3.18 11.99 -28.83
C THR A 449 -3.07 10.49 -29.05
N ASP A 450 -3.70 9.75 -28.17
CA ASP A 450 -3.80 8.29 -28.26
C ASP A 450 -5.13 7.92 -28.89
N THR A 451 -5.10 6.95 -29.80
CA THR A 451 -6.29 6.46 -30.49
C THR A 451 -6.65 5.08 -29.98
N LEU A 452 -7.87 4.94 -29.47
CA LEU A 452 -8.41 3.70 -28.91
C LEU A 452 -9.32 2.99 -29.91
N THR A 453 -9.14 1.69 -30.07
CA THR A 453 -10.03 0.80 -30.83
C THR A 453 -10.33 -0.43 -29.99
N ASN A 454 -11.57 -0.92 -30.04
CA ASN A 454 -12.05 -2.07 -29.26
C ASN A 454 -11.57 -2.00 -27.80
N MET A 455 -12.01 -0.95 -27.11
CA MET A 455 -11.64 -0.68 -25.72
C MET A 455 -12.93 -0.43 -24.95
N GLU A 456 -13.02 -0.97 -23.74
CA GLU A 456 -14.22 -0.88 -22.91
C GLU A 456 -14.01 0.04 -21.71
N VAL A 457 -12.85 -0.08 -21.06
CA VAL A 457 -12.54 0.62 -19.81
C VAL A 457 -11.42 1.63 -20.04
N VAL A 458 -11.58 2.84 -19.50
CA VAL A 458 -10.53 3.86 -19.54
C VAL A 458 -10.31 4.46 -18.17
N TYR A 459 -9.08 4.38 -17.68
CA TYR A 459 -8.66 4.99 -16.44
C TYR A 459 -7.70 6.15 -16.72
N LEU A 460 -8.09 7.36 -16.32
CA LEU A 460 -7.29 8.57 -16.47
C LEU A 460 -6.98 9.14 -15.08
N LYS A 461 -5.70 9.38 -14.81
CA LYS A 461 -5.25 10.00 -13.55
C LYS A 461 -4.31 11.17 -13.79
N ALA A 462 -4.66 12.31 -13.20
CA ALA A 462 -3.78 13.46 -13.14
C ALA A 462 -2.86 13.38 -11.92
N GLN A 463 -1.54 13.36 -12.14
CA GLN A 463 -0.56 13.33 -11.05
C GLN A 463 0.07 14.71 -10.86
N ALA A 464 -0.05 15.30 -9.67
CA ALA A 464 0.67 16.53 -9.36
C ALA A 464 2.17 16.28 -9.10
N ASN A 465 3.03 17.12 -9.67
CA ASN A 465 4.44 17.20 -9.28
C ASN A 465 4.60 18.11 -8.05
N GLU A 466 5.73 18.00 -7.34
CA GLU A 466 6.02 18.81 -6.15
C GLU A 466 5.98 20.33 -6.39
N ASP A 467 6.23 20.77 -7.62
CA ASP A 467 6.27 22.18 -8.02
C ASP A 467 4.91 22.73 -8.51
N ASP A 468 3.90 21.86 -8.65
CA ASP A 468 2.59 22.25 -9.16
C ASP A 468 1.78 23.02 -8.11
N VAL A 469 1.03 24.01 -8.59
CA VAL A 469 0.28 24.96 -7.74
C VAL A 469 -1.19 25.10 -8.13
N ASP A 470 -1.54 24.68 -9.33
CA ASP A 470 -2.88 24.66 -9.89
C ASP A 470 -3.18 23.19 -10.26
N GLY A 471 -4.41 22.72 -10.10
CA GLY A 471 -4.81 21.39 -10.54
C GLY A 471 -5.00 21.30 -12.06
N TYR A 472 -5.45 20.13 -12.50
CA TYR A 472 -5.61 19.71 -13.89
C TYR A 472 -7.08 19.65 -14.31
N THR A 473 -7.27 19.57 -15.62
CA THR A 473 -8.59 19.35 -16.22
C THR A 473 -8.67 17.93 -16.81
N LEU A 474 -9.66 17.16 -16.37
CA LEU A 474 -10.04 15.87 -16.96
C LEU A 474 -11.44 16.01 -17.57
N ASP A 475 -11.53 15.97 -18.90
CA ASP A 475 -12.79 16.18 -19.64
C ASP A 475 -13.15 14.98 -20.51
N ALA A 476 -14.12 14.20 -20.06
CA ALA A 476 -14.74 13.07 -20.76
C ALA A 476 -16.06 13.42 -21.47
N SER A 477 -16.46 14.69 -21.53
CA SER A 477 -17.80 15.10 -22.02
C SER A 477 -18.07 14.76 -23.49
N LEU A 478 -17.02 14.48 -24.28
CA LEU A 478 -17.13 14.07 -25.67
C LEU A 478 -16.71 12.61 -25.91
N ALA A 479 -16.50 11.83 -24.84
CA ALA A 479 -16.10 10.44 -24.94
C ALA A 479 -17.14 9.57 -25.66
N GLY A 480 -16.69 8.41 -26.14
CA GLY A 480 -17.57 7.33 -26.57
C GLY A 480 -18.29 6.65 -25.40
N ASP A 481 -18.93 5.52 -25.69
CA ASP A 481 -19.60 4.68 -24.70
C ASP A 481 -18.53 3.83 -23.95
N TYR A 482 -17.70 4.46 -23.12
CA TYR A 482 -16.67 3.83 -22.29
C TYR A 482 -17.11 3.78 -20.82
N ASP A 483 -16.61 2.81 -20.06
CA ASP A 483 -16.61 2.87 -18.60
C ASP A 483 -15.38 3.65 -18.15
N ILE A 484 -15.55 4.91 -17.73
CA ILE A 484 -14.43 5.81 -17.46
C ILE A 484 -14.25 6.02 -15.97
N THR A 485 -13.00 5.88 -15.52
CA THR A 485 -12.57 6.40 -14.22
C THR A 485 -11.72 7.64 -14.42
N LEU A 486 -12.13 8.76 -13.83
CA LEU A 486 -11.38 10.02 -13.82
C LEU A 486 -10.90 10.30 -12.40
N GLU A 487 -9.58 10.26 -12.20
CA GLU A 487 -8.93 10.58 -10.93
C GLU A 487 -8.13 11.89 -11.04
N GLY A 488 -8.51 12.84 -10.19
CA GLY A 488 -7.81 14.10 -9.99
C GLY A 488 -6.49 13.93 -9.25
N SER A 489 -5.98 15.05 -8.79
CA SER A 489 -4.73 15.21 -8.05
C SER A 489 -5.03 15.75 -6.65
N GLU A 490 -4.00 16.05 -5.86
CA GLU A 490 -4.17 16.65 -4.52
C GLU A 490 -4.36 18.19 -4.57
N LEU A 491 -4.73 18.73 -5.74
CA LEU A 491 -4.88 20.16 -6.04
C LEU A 491 -6.30 20.44 -6.54
N ASP A 492 -6.66 21.71 -6.75
CA ASP A 492 -8.00 22.08 -7.21
C ASP A 492 -8.22 21.67 -8.69
N ASP A 493 -8.88 20.53 -8.91
CA ASP A 493 -9.08 19.91 -10.23
C ASP A 493 -10.45 20.25 -10.85
N VAL A 494 -10.54 20.09 -12.18
CA VAL A 494 -11.79 20.20 -12.93
C VAL A 494 -12.07 18.90 -13.65
N ILE A 495 -13.04 18.14 -13.14
CA ILE A 495 -13.42 16.83 -13.66
C ILE A 495 -14.79 16.93 -14.34
N THR A 496 -14.89 16.47 -15.57
CA THR A 496 -16.16 16.39 -16.32
C THR A 496 -16.32 14.98 -16.89
N ALA A 497 -17.34 14.28 -16.46
CA ALA A 497 -17.71 12.95 -16.92
C ALA A 497 -18.37 12.96 -18.31
N SER A 498 -18.61 11.76 -18.83
CA SER A 498 -19.29 11.46 -20.09
C SER A 498 -20.81 11.36 -19.89
N ASP A 499 -21.51 10.72 -20.84
CA ASP A 499 -22.96 10.47 -20.79
C ASP A 499 -23.31 8.98 -20.46
N TYR A 500 -22.32 8.10 -20.23
CA TYR A 500 -22.51 6.64 -20.11
C TYR A 500 -22.67 6.13 -18.66
N GLY A 501 -22.14 6.87 -17.69
CA GLY A 501 -22.04 6.51 -16.26
C GLY A 501 -20.60 6.17 -15.89
N ASP A 502 -19.97 7.06 -15.12
CA ASP A 502 -18.54 7.08 -14.86
C ASP A 502 -18.19 7.03 -13.36
N THR A 503 -16.95 6.69 -13.05
CA THR A 503 -16.38 6.80 -11.70
C THR A 503 -15.49 8.03 -11.61
N LEU A 504 -15.72 8.88 -10.62
CA LEU A 504 -15.03 10.16 -10.44
C LEU A 504 -14.35 10.16 -9.08
N ILE A 505 -13.10 10.59 -9.02
CA ILE A 505 -12.31 10.72 -7.80
C ILE A 505 -11.63 12.09 -7.87
N GLY A 506 -11.97 13.01 -6.99
CA GLY A 506 -11.35 14.33 -6.86
C GLY A 506 -10.02 14.26 -6.08
N LEU A 507 -9.99 13.48 -4.99
CA LEU A 507 -8.95 13.49 -3.96
C LEU A 507 -8.99 14.79 -3.14
N GLY A 508 -7.84 15.29 -2.69
CA GLY A 508 -7.76 16.53 -1.92
C GLY A 508 -7.77 17.75 -2.82
N GLY A 509 -8.45 18.83 -2.44
CA GLY A 509 -8.47 20.04 -3.28
C GLY A 509 -9.85 20.67 -3.22
N ALA A 510 -10.01 21.87 -3.78
CA ALA A 510 -11.33 22.45 -4.01
C ALA A 510 -11.80 22.11 -5.42
N ASP A 511 -12.33 20.91 -5.61
CA ASP A 511 -12.57 20.38 -6.95
C ASP A 511 -13.87 20.88 -7.56
N THR A 512 -13.93 20.89 -8.88
CA THR A 512 -15.18 21.08 -9.63
C THR A 512 -15.49 19.82 -10.44
N ILE A 513 -16.47 19.05 -9.98
CA ILE A 513 -16.80 17.74 -10.55
C ILE A 513 -18.17 17.81 -11.23
N THR A 514 -18.24 17.44 -12.50
CA THR A 514 -19.47 17.44 -13.30
C THR A 514 -19.82 16.03 -13.76
N ALA A 515 -20.97 15.50 -13.34
CA ALA A 515 -21.39 14.11 -13.58
C ALA A 515 -21.92 13.82 -15.01
N GLY A 516 -22.47 14.81 -15.73
CA GLY A 516 -23.03 14.53 -17.06
C GLY A 516 -24.41 13.86 -17.01
N ASP A 517 -24.76 13.10 -18.05
CA ASP A 517 -25.89 12.16 -18.01
C ASP A 517 -25.31 10.77 -17.64
N GLY A 518 -26.12 9.85 -17.12
CA GLY A 518 -25.62 8.50 -16.80
C GLY A 518 -26.02 8.10 -15.39
N VAL A 519 -25.34 7.09 -14.85
CA VAL A 519 -25.35 6.82 -13.42
C VAL A 519 -23.90 6.91 -12.97
N ASP A 520 -23.55 8.03 -12.38
CA ASP A 520 -22.17 8.36 -12.03
C ASP A 520 -21.92 8.08 -10.56
N THR A 521 -20.67 7.75 -10.23
CA THR A 521 -20.24 7.52 -8.85
C THR A 521 -19.07 8.43 -8.52
N LEU A 522 -19.24 9.32 -7.54
CA LEU A 522 -18.13 10.05 -6.92
C LEU A 522 -17.58 9.22 -5.75
N GLN A 523 -16.33 8.79 -5.86
CA GLN A 523 -15.59 8.07 -4.85
C GLN A 523 -14.63 9.00 -4.12
N GLU A 524 -14.81 9.15 -2.81
CA GLU A 524 -14.03 10.08 -2.00
C GLU A 524 -13.68 9.51 -0.63
N SER A 525 -12.57 9.99 -0.08
CA SER A 525 -12.18 9.72 1.30
C SER A 525 -12.25 10.99 2.15
N PHE A 526 -12.61 10.85 3.41
CA PHE A 526 -12.64 11.95 4.36
C PHE A 526 -12.07 11.53 5.71
N GLU A 527 -11.66 12.52 6.51
CA GLU A 527 -11.30 12.29 7.91
C GLU A 527 -12.23 13.07 8.84
N GLY A 528 -12.98 12.35 9.67
CA GLY A 528 -13.82 12.91 10.72
C GLY A 528 -15.13 13.49 10.22
N ARG A 529 -15.21 14.15 9.07
CA ARG A 529 -16.47 14.78 8.63
C ARG A 529 -16.66 14.81 7.12
N ALA A 530 -17.84 14.37 6.68
CA ALA A 530 -18.36 14.51 5.33
C ALA A 530 -19.75 15.17 5.35
N ARG A 531 -19.91 16.35 4.75
CA ARG A 531 -21.20 17.06 4.73
C ARG A 531 -21.49 17.65 3.36
N ILE A 532 -22.74 17.48 2.91
CA ILE A 532 -23.20 18.04 1.64
C ILE A 532 -24.26 19.14 1.85
N ALA A 533 -24.18 20.20 1.05
CA ALA A 533 -25.13 21.31 1.08
C ALA A 533 -25.63 21.66 -0.33
N VAL A 534 -26.92 22.02 -0.44
CA VAL A 534 -27.50 22.46 -1.72
C VAL A 534 -26.98 23.85 -2.11
N ASN A 535 -26.40 23.95 -3.31
CA ASN A 535 -25.97 25.19 -3.94
C ASN A 535 -26.76 25.44 -5.25
N GLY A 536 -27.97 25.97 -5.10
CA GLY A 536 -28.86 26.23 -6.24
C GLY A 536 -29.47 24.95 -6.80
N ILE A 537 -28.89 24.42 -7.90
CA ILE A 537 -29.25 23.11 -8.48
C ILE A 537 -28.11 22.08 -8.34
N ASN A 538 -27.00 22.50 -7.74
CA ASN A 538 -25.76 21.75 -7.54
C ASN A 538 -25.55 21.51 -6.04
N TYR A 539 -24.41 20.92 -5.67
CA TYR A 539 -24.03 20.70 -4.28
C TYR A 539 -22.62 21.20 -3.98
N ASP A 540 -22.39 21.60 -2.73
CA ASP A 540 -21.06 21.81 -2.17
C ASP A 540 -20.81 20.66 -1.17
N LEU A 541 -19.71 19.92 -1.35
CA LEU A 541 -19.30 18.79 -0.51
C LEU A 541 -18.09 19.18 0.35
N ASN A 542 -18.14 18.90 1.66
CA ASN A 542 -17.07 19.20 2.61
C ASN A 542 -16.53 17.89 3.20
N LEU A 543 -15.31 17.52 2.83
CA LEU A 543 -14.63 16.29 3.26
C LEU A 543 -13.49 16.56 4.27
N SER A 544 -13.42 17.78 4.82
CA SER A 544 -12.44 18.16 5.84
C SER A 544 -10.97 18.12 5.39
N GLN A 545 -10.72 18.30 4.10
CA GLN A 545 -9.40 18.17 3.46
C GLN A 545 -8.49 19.41 3.60
N GLY A 546 -9.03 20.54 4.04
CA GLY A 546 -8.25 21.76 4.15
C GLY A 546 -7.27 21.76 5.33
N LEU A 547 -6.40 22.77 5.38
CA LEU A 547 -5.39 22.90 6.44
C LEU A 547 -6.03 22.92 7.83
N ASN A 548 -5.44 22.16 8.74
CA ASN A 548 -5.83 22.15 10.14
C ASN A 548 -5.44 23.44 10.86
N GLU A 549 -6.27 23.82 11.82
CA GLU A 549 -5.99 24.96 12.66
C GLU A 549 -4.96 24.59 13.74
N VAL A 550 -3.87 25.36 13.85
CA VAL A 550 -2.78 25.08 14.80
C VAL A 550 -2.52 26.26 15.72
N VAL A 551 -2.49 25.95 17.01
CA VAL A 551 -2.15 26.87 18.10
C VAL A 551 -0.79 26.51 18.67
N ASN A 552 0.16 27.46 18.60
CA ASN A 552 1.44 27.35 19.30
C ASN A 552 1.36 28.04 20.67
N ILE A 553 1.77 27.31 21.71
CA ILE A 553 1.90 27.79 23.08
C ILE A 553 3.38 27.80 23.45
N SER A 554 3.91 28.94 23.86
CA SER A 554 5.29 29.07 24.35
C SER A 554 5.31 29.46 25.82
N LEU A 555 6.13 28.75 26.60
CA LEU A 555 6.31 28.97 28.02
C LEU A 555 7.52 29.90 28.28
N PRO A 556 7.49 30.71 29.35
CA PRO A 556 8.60 31.60 29.68
C PRO A 556 9.75 30.87 30.40
N ASP A 557 11.00 31.30 30.18
CA ASP A 557 12.21 30.79 30.86
C ASP A 557 12.12 30.75 32.39
N VAL A 558 11.30 31.62 32.98
CA VAL A 558 11.09 31.72 34.41
C VAL A 558 9.60 31.62 34.71
N THR A 559 9.19 30.45 35.16
CA THR A 559 7.83 30.18 35.61
C THR A 559 7.59 30.73 37.01
N SER A 560 6.42 31.34 37.23
CA SER A 560 6.05 31.88 38.55
C SER A 560 4.57 31.66 38.85
N GLY A 561 4.24 31.28 40.08
CA GLY A 561 2.89 30.83 40.43
C GLY A 561 2.69 29.34 40.18
N SER A 562 1.44 28.89 40.21
CA SER A 562 1.07 27.47 40.06
C SER A 562 0.84 27.03 38.61
N GLY A 563 0.65 27.97 37.67
CA GLY A 563 0.38 27.65 36.28
C GLY A 563 0.04 28.87 35.43
N TYR A 564 -0.59 28.64 34.28
CA TYR A 564 -1.08 29.63 33.33
C TYR A 564 -2.48 29.25 32.82
N THR A 565 -3.15 30.16 32.13
CA THR A 565 -4.47 29.92 31.51
C THR A 565 -4.42 30.36 30.06
N ILE A 566 -5.15 29.66 29.19
CA ILE A 566 -5.37 30.06 27.81
C ILE A 566 -6.77 30.67 27.70
N THR A 567 -6.90 31.72 26.92
CA THR A 567 -8.17 32.36 26.59
C THR A 567 -8.35 32.33 25.09
N PHE A 568 -9.36 31.61 24.63
CA PHE A 568 -9.85 31.60 23.26
C PHE A 568 -10.94 32.64 23.12
N ASN A 569 -10.89 33.40 22.05
CA ASN A 569 -12.01 34.20 21.58
C ASN A 569 -12.59 33.48 20.36
N ILE A 570 -13.85 33.08 20.45
CA ILE A 570 -14.57 32.41 19.37
C ILE A 570 -15.90 33.13 19.21
N ASN A 571 -16.20 33.60 18.01
CA ASN A 571 -17.42 34.36 17.71
C ASN A 571 -17.64 35.55 18.65
N SER A 572 -16.56 36.25 19.02
CA SER A 572 -16.56 37.36 19.99
C SER A 572 -16.89 37.00 21.45
N GLU A 573 -16.85 35.72 21.84
CA GLU A 573 -17.00 35.26 23.22
C GLU A 573 -15.68 34.68 23.75
N ASP A 574 -15.35 34.98 25.01
CA ASP A 574 -14.12 34.53 25.67
C ASP A 574 -14.34 33.22 26.43
N PHE A 575 -13.60 32.18 26.06
CA PHE A 575 -13.53 30.88 26.72
C PHE A 575 -12.17 30.74 27.40
N VAL A 576 -12.15 30.50 28.71
CA VAL A 576 -10.92 30.47 29.51
C VAL A 576 -10.72 29.09 30.10
N THR A 577 -9.55 28.50 29.87
CA THR A 577 -9.21 27.18 30.40
C THR A 577 -9.13 27.17 31.93
N GLU A 578 -9.15 25.97 32.50
CA GLU A 578 -8.61 25.77 33.84
C GLU A 578 -7.13 26.18 33.91
N GLU A 579 -6.61 26.39 35.13
CA GLU A 579 -5.19 26.72 35.31
C GLU A 579 -4.33 25.50 35.00
N LEU A 580 -3.60 25.58 33.89
CA LEU A 580 -2.66 24.58 33.41
C LEU A 580 -1.35 24.70 34.19
N ALA A 581 -0.88 23.59 34.77
CA ALA A 581 0.39 23.56 35.46
C ALA A 581 1.56 23.80 34.47
N TRP A 582 2.68 24.31 34.97
CA TRP A 582 3.88 24.53 34.14
C TRP A 582 4.50 23.24 33.60
N ASP A 583 4.23 22.12 34.26
CA ASP A 583 4.63 20.76 33.90
C ASP A 583 3.43 19.91 33.42
N ALA A 584 2.37 20.56 32.92
CA ALA A 584 1.21 19.88 32.35
C ALA A 584 1.64 18.90 31.25
N SER A 585 1.01 17.73 31.19
CA SER A 585 1.22 16.78 30.09
C SER A 585 0.39 17.15 28.87
N ALA A 586 0.71 16.60 27.68
CA ALA A 586 -0.09 16.75 26.46
C ALA A 586 -1.59 16.46 26.71
N ARG A 587 -1.88 15.43 27.51
CA ARG A 587 -3.22 15.04 27.92
C ARG A 587 -3.91 16.09 28.81
N ASP A 588 -3.17 16.76 29.68
CA ASP A 588 -3.76 17.84 30.50
C ASP A 588 -4.10 19.06 29.62
N ILE A 589 -3.27 19.34 28.61
CA ILE A 589 -3.54 20.39 27.61
C ILE A 589 -4.78 20.06 26.78
N SER A 590 -4.83 18.89 26.13
CA SER A 590 -5.98 18.50 25.29
C SER A 590 -7.27 18.49 26.11
N ARG A 591 -7.28 17.89 27.30
CA ARG A 591 -8.46 17.88 28.18
C ARG A 591 -8.92 19.29 28.53
N ALA A 592 -8.00 20.19 28.86
CA ALA A 592 -8.37 21.55 29.22
C ALA A 592 -8.99 22.30 28.03
N PHE A 593 -8.50 22.07 26.80
CA PHE A 593 -9.05 22.68 25.59
C PHE A 593 -10.42 22.07 25.26
N GLU A 594 -10.51 20.74 25.16
CA GLU A 594 -11.75 20.01 24.87
C GLU A 594 -12.88 20.39 25.85
N GLN A 595 -12.59 20.45 27.16
CA GLN A 595 -13.60 20.85 28.15
C GLN A 595 -14.00 22.32 28.07
N THR A 596 -13.07 23.20 27.68
CA THR A 596 -13.32 24.64 27.60
C THR A 596 -14.15 24.99 26.37
N LEU A 597 -13.91 24.25 25.28
CA LEU A 597 -14.54 24.43 23.98
C LEU A 597 -15.73 23.50 23.75
N ASP A 598 -16.03 22.63 24.71
CA ASP A 598 -17.10 21.62 24.63
C ASP A 598 -16.94 20.67 23.42
N LEU A 599 -15.70 20.26 23.16
CA LEU A 599 -15.37 19.31 22.10
C LEU A 599 -15.45 17.87 22.62
N ASN A 600 -15.69 16.94 21.70
CA ASN A 600 -15.53 15.52 21.98
C ASN A 600 -14.06 15.18 22.27
N TYR A 601 -13.84 14.09 22.99
CA TYR A 601 -12.48 13.61 23.30
C TYR A 601 -11.77 13.16 22.01
N GLY A 602 -10.48 13.49 21.87
CA GLY A 602 -9.66 13.02 20.74
C GLY A 602 -9.71 13.92 19.49
N GLN A 603 -10.29 15.11 19.60
CA GLN A 603 -10.42 16.08 18.51
C GLN A 603 -9.21 17.01 18.38
N LEU A 604 -8.19 16.81 19.21
CA LEU A 604 -6.98 17.62 19.26
C LEU A 604 -5.74 16.73 19.29
N ILE A 605 -4.75 17.07 18.46
CA ILE A 605 -3.42 16.48 18.52
C ILE A 605 -2.50 17.47 19.24
N VAL A 606 -1.86 17.03 20.32
CA VAL A 606 -1.00 17.88 21.15
C VAL A 606 0.43 17.35 21.15
N THR A 607 1.33 18.15 20.58
CA THR A 607 2.75 17.81 20.42
C THR A 607 3.61 18.69 21.31
N ALA A 608 4.53 18.09 22.06
CA ALA A 608 5.48 18.84 22.87
C ALA A 608 6.56 19.48 21.98
N THR A 609 6.88 20.75 22.24
CA THR A 609 8.03 21.44 21.61
C THR A 609 9.10 21.73 22.66
N ASP A 610 10.27 22.20 22.24
CA ASP A 610 11.40 22.50 23.15
C ASP A 610 11.01 23.42 24.32
N ASP A 611 10.10 24.37 24.08
CA ASP A 611 9.68 25.39 25.04
C ASP A 611 8.14 25.51 25.19
N GLY A 612 7.37 24.47 24.85
CA GLY A 612 5.90 24.50 24.98
C GLY A 612 5.15 23.41 24.22
N TRP A 613 4.08 23.80 23.50
CA TRP A 613 3.13 22.89 22.88
C TRP A 613 2.62 23.40 21.53
N ASP A 614 2.47 22.50 20.58
CA ASP A 614 1.63 22.70 19.40
C ASP A 614 0.33 21.92 19.58
N VAL A 615 -0.80 22.59 19.37
CA VAL A 615 -2.15 22.01 19.47
C VAL A 615 -2.83 22.16 18.13
N GLU A 616 -3.10 21.05 17.48
CA GLU A 616 -3.75 20.97 16.17
C GLU A 616 -5.20 20.49 16.33
N PHE A 617 -6.13 21.15 15.65
CA PHE A 617 -7.53 20.73 15.55
C PHE A 617 -7.66 19.69 14.44
N ALA A 618 -8.12 18.50 14.80
CA ALA A 618 -8.21 17.34 13.91
C ALA A 618 -9.60 16.70 13.97
N GLY A 619 -9.82 15.62 13.20
CA GLY A 619 -11.09 14.90 13.16
C GLY A 619 -12.25 15.79 12.70
N LEU A 620 -13.31 15.88 13.51
CA LEU A 620 -14.53 16.64 13.19
C LEU A 620 -14.29 18.14 12.98
N TYR A 621 -13.14 18.67 13.42
CA TYR A 621 -12.76 20.08 13.28
C TYR A 621 -11.65 20.29 12.24
N SER A 622 -11.23 19.23 11.55
CA SER A 622 -10.28 19.31 10.45
C SER A 622 -10.76 20.28 9.37
N GLY A 623 -9.81 21.05 8.83
CA GLY A 623 -10.07 22.09 7.82
C GLY A 623 -10.96 23.24 8.26
N GLN A 624 -11.27 23.44 9.55
CA GLN A 624 -12.14 24.54 10.00
C GLN A 624 -11.40 25.66 10.73
N PRO A 625 -11.71 26.94 10.40
CA PRO A 625 -11.28 28.07 11.24
C PRO A 625 -12.18 28.16 12.48
N VAL A 626 -11.64 27.82 13.65
CA VAL A 626 -12.40 27.77 14.92
C VAL A 626 -12.12 29.00 15.78
N ILE A 627 -10.87 29.43 15.88
CA ILE A 627 -10.41 30.46 16.84
C ILE A 627 -10.21 31.82 16.14
N ASP A 628 -10.92 32.85 16.61
CA ASP A 628 -10.72 34.23 16.12
C ASP A 628 -9.46 34.89 16.71
N LEU A 629 -9.24 34.71 18.01
CA LEU A 629 -8.10 35.26 18.74
C LEU A 629 -7.73 34.38 19.93
N ILE A 630 -6.44 34.27 20.24
CA ILE A 630 -5.97 33.54 21.41
C ILE A 630 -5.00 34.36 22.24
N SER A 631 -5.02 34.15 23.55
CA SER A 631 -4.04 34.75 24.47
C SER A 631 -3.76 33.84 25.67
N ALA A 632 -2.63 34.08 26.33
CA ALA A 632 -2.22 33.33 27.51
C ALA A 632 -1.88 34.25 28.68
N SER A 633 -1.98 33.73 29.91
CA SER A 633 -1.68 34.45 31.14
C SER A 633 -0.30 34.13 31.72
N ASN A 634 0.08 34.82 32.80
CA ASN A 634 1.29 34.56 33.60
C ASN A 634 2.63 34.51 32.83
N GLY A 635 2.70 35.20 31.68
CA GLY A 635 3.92 35.33 30.89
C GLY A 635 4.12 34.24 29.83
N ALA A 636 3.22 33.25 29.76
CA ALA A 636 3.10 32.39 28.59
C ALA A 636 2.54 33.18 27.39
N SER A 637 2.86 32.73 26.18
CA SER A 637 2.26 33.23 24.93
C SER A 637 1.49 32.10 24.25
N ALA A 638 0.38 32.45 23.62
CA ALA A 638 -0.34 31.57 22.70
C ALA A 638 -0.62 32.36 21.42
N LEU A 639 -0.42 31.72 20.28
CA LEU A 639 -0.60 32.33 18.96
C LEU A 639 -1.24 31.29 18.04
N LEU A 640 -2.15 31.76 17.19
CA LEU A 640 -2.62 30.98 16.04
C LEU A 640 -1.48 30.97 15.01
N SER A 641 -0.77 29.85 14.90
CA SER A 641 0.35 29.68 13.98
C SER A 641 -0.12 29.32 12.58
N GLN A 642 -1.27 28.64 12.48
CA GLN A 642 -1.94 28.29 11.24
C GLN A 642 -3.45 28.41 11.45
N ALA A 643 -4.13 29.12 10.55
CA ALA A 643 -5.59 29.18 10.55
C ALA A 643 -6.13 28.00 9.75
N GLY A 644 -7.24 27.43 10.19
CA GLY A 644 -7.92 26.40 9.41
C GLY A 644 -8.46 26.96 8.09
N THR A 645 -8.45 26.15 7.03
CA THR A 645 -8.99 26.56 5.72
C THR A 645 -10.08 25.60 5.29
N GLU A 646 -11.31 26.10 5.10
CA GLU A 646 -12.38 25.26 4.55
C GLU A 646 -12.15 25.09 3.04
N VAL A 647 -12.12 23.83 2.61
CA VAL A 647 -11.98 23.39 1.22
C VAL A 647 -13.25 22.60 0.90
N LEU A 648 -13.86 22.90 -0.25
CA LEU A 648 -15.17 22.38 -0.66
C LEU A 648 -15.13 22.00 -2.13
N ASP A 649 -15.70 20.84 -2.43
CA ASP A 649 -15.88 20.38 -3.81
C ASP A 649 -17.24 20.85 -4.32
N SER A 650 -17.25 21.33 -5.56
CA SER A 650 -18.44 21.77 -6.27
C SER A 650 -18.95 20.63 -7.16
N LEU A 651 -20.03 19.98 -6.75
CA LEU A 651 -20.65 18.89 -7.49
C LEU A 651 -21.75 19.43 -8.42
N VAL A 652 -21.57 19.27 -9.73
CA VAL A 652 -22.42 19.82 -10.78
C VAL A 652 -23.12 18.70 -11.55
N GLY A 653 -24.43 18.81 -11.72
CA GLY A 653 -25.17 17.89 -12.58
C GLY A 653 -25.60 16.56 -11.94
N PHE A 654 -25.13 16.25 -10.72
CA PHE A 654 -25.53 15.03 -10.00
C PHE A 654 -27.05 15.00 -9.72
N ASP A 655 -27.72 13.96 -10.20
CA ASP A 655 -29.17 13.76 -10.12
C ASP A 655 -29.58 12.67 -9.10
N ASP A 656 -30.81 12.13 -9.22
CA ASP A 656 -31.36 11.15 -8.26
C ASP A 656 -30.89 9.70 -8.54
N SER A 657 -30.17 9.48 -9.63
CA SER A 657 -29.63 8.18 -10.01
C SER A 657 -28.16 7.98 -9.62
N ASP A 658 -27.40 9.06 -9.44
CA ASP A 658 -25.98 9.03 -9.10
C ASP A 658 -25.67 8.58 -7.67
N TYR A 659 -24.41 8.24 -7.41
CA TYR A 659 -23.90 7.74 -6.13
C TYR A 659 -22.79 8.63 -5.58
N LEU A 660 -22.82 8.86 -4.27
CA LEU A 660 -21.66 9.27 -3.49
C LEU A 660 -21.15 8.06 -2.71
N ASP A 661 -19.93 7.60 -2.99
CA ASP A 661 -19.26 6.49 -2.33
C ASP A 661 -18.13 7.05 -1.45
N LEU A 662 -18.38 7.12 -0.14
CA LEU A 662 -17.52 7.79 0.82
C LEU A 662 -16.90 6.81 1.82
N GLU A 663 -15.57 6.88 1.96
CA GLU A 663 -14.80 6.14 2.96
C GLU A 663 -14.25 7.09 4.05
N GLY A 664 -14.56 6.78 5.30
CA GLY A 664 -14.17 7.52 6.49
C GLY A 664 -12.88 7.02 7.15
N GLY A 665 -12.59 7.55 8.33
CA GLY A 665 -11.36 7.29 9.07
C GLY A 665 -11.52 6.19 10.13
N VAL A 666 -10.49 5.99 10.97
CA VAL A 666 -10.57 5.09 12.15
C VAL A 666 -11.00 5.80 13.43
N GLY A 667 -11.39 7.07 13.33
CA GLY A 667 -11.88 7.89 14.42
C GLY A 667 -13.35 8.20 14.24
N ALA A 668 -13.97 8.85 15.23
CA ALA A 668 -15.38 9.21 15.14
C ALA A 668 -15.67 10.13 13.95
N ASP A 669 -16.56 9.67 13.09
CA ASP A 669 -16.97 10.32 11.84
C ASP A 669 -18.38 10.93 11.94
N ASP A 670 -18.58 12.09 11.30
CA ASP A 670 -19.88 12.75 11.15
C ASP A 670 -20.20 12.94 9.66
N VAL A 671 -21.10 12.10 9.17
CA VAL A 671 -21.56 12.07 7.79
C VAL A 671 -22.98 12.64 7.72
N ASP A 672 -23.19 13.71 6.96
CA ASP A 672 -24.52 14.25 6.67
C ASP A 672 -24.71 14.44 5.15
N LEU A 673 -25.30 13.42 4.51
CA LEU A 673 -25.63 13.42 3.09
C LEU A 673 -27.11 13.72 2.79
N SER A 674 -27.88 14.10 3.82
CA SER A 674 -29.34 14.26 3.74
C SER A 674 -29.83 15.28 2.70
N ALA A 675 -28.96 16.20 2.29
CA ALA A 675 -29.24 17.17 1.25
C ALA A 675 -29.11 16.60 -0.17
N PHE A 676 -28.41 15.48 -0.37
CA PHE A 676 -28.20 14.84 -1.66
C PHE A 676 -29.44 14.07 -2.10
N ALA A 677 -29.91 14.32 -3.33
CA ALA A 677 -31.09 13.66 -3.88
C ALA A 677 -30.82 12.23 -4.36
N GLY A 678 -29.57 11.93 -4.74
CA GLY A 678 -29.16 10.62 -5.25
C GLY A 678 -28.92 9.59 -4.15
N ASN A 679 -28.15 8.58 -4.51
CA ASN A 679 -27.84 7.42 -3.68
C ASN A 679 -26.53 7.63 -2.91
N SER A 680 -26.30 6.85 -1.86
CA SER A 680 -25.02 6.88 -1.15
C SER A 680 -24.51 5.49 -0.79
N LYS A 681 -23.19 5.34 -0.79
CA LYS A 681 -22.45 4.25 -0.19
C LYS A 681 -21.49 4.86 0.83
N ILE A 682 -21.57 4.43 2.07
CA ILE A 682 -20.85 5.05 3.19
C ILE A 682 -20.17 3.95 4.00
N SER A 683 -18.89 4.11 4.27
CA SER A 683 -18.11 3.22 5.13
C SER A 683 -17.28 4.04 6.13
N THR A 684 -17.50 3.90 7.43
CA THR A 684 -16.78 4.69 8.48
C THR A 684 -15.79 3.89 9.33
N LEU A 685 -15.57 2.60 9.01
CA LEU A 685 -14.52 1.74 9.58
C LEU A 685 -14.52 1.54 11.10
N GLN A 686 -13.98 2.46 11.89
CA GLN A 686 -13.90 2.39 13.35
C GLN A 686 -14.23 3.76 13.90
N GLY A 687 -14.96 3.83 15.01
CA GLY A 687 -15.36 5.12 15.55
C GLY A 687 -16.65 4.98 16.34
N SER A 688 -17.15 6.10 16.85
CA SER A 688 -18.56 6.16 17.26
C SER A 688 -19.16 7.21 16.35
N ASP A 689 -19.82 6.74 15.31
CA ASP A 689 -20.09 7.51 14.12
C ASP A 689 -21.51 8.03 14.10
N SER A 690 -21.72 9.15 13.43
CA SER A 690 -23.03 9.76 13.20
C SER A 690 -23.24 9.84 11.69
N ILE A 691 -24.10 8.99 11.16
CA ILE A 691 -24.27 8.80 9.73
C ILE A 691 -25.68 9.16 9.31
N LYS A 692 -25.85 10.12 8.41
CA LYS A 692 -27.11 10.36 7.72
C LYS A 692 -26.96 10.10 6.23
N GLY A 693 -27.71 9.12 5.73
CA GLY A 693 -27.74 8.78 4.32
C GLY A 693 -28.31 9.89 3.44
N ALA A 694 -28.12 9.73 2.13
CA ALA A 694 -28.77 10.53 1.12
C ALA A 694 -30.29 10.23 1.03
N GLN A 695 -31.02 11.01 0.23
CA GLN A 695 -32.46 10.83 0.05
C GLN A 695 -32.81 9.59 -0.79
N GLY A 696 -31.90 9.13 -1.65
CA GLY A 696 -32.02 7.92 -2.44
C GLY A 696 -31.67 6.65 -1.66
N ILE A 697 -31.29 5.59 -2.37
CA ILE A 697 -30.90 4.31 -1.76
C ILE A 697 -29.54 4.46 -1.08
N ASN A 698 -29.44 3.97 0.16
CA ASN A 698 -28.23 4.04 0.95
C ASN A 698 -27.66 2.64 1.24
N ILE A 699 -26.34 2.48 1.07
CA ILE A 699 -25.57 1.31 1.50
C ILE A 699 -24.60 1.80 2.57
N ILE A 700 -24.86 1.47 3.83
CA ILE A 700 -24.11 1.99 4.97
C ILE A 700 -23.42 0.83 5.68
N ASP A 701 -22.12 0.98 5.91
CA ASP A 701 -21.31 0.16 6.79
C ASP A 701 -20.68 1.08 7.85
N ALA A 702 -21.21 1.04 9.07
CA ALA A 702 -20.74 1.91 10.15
C ALA A 702 -19.46 1.37 10.83
N GLY A 703 -19.12 0.10 10.59
CA GLY A 703 -17.85 -0.46 11.05
C GLY A 703 -17.85 -0.89 12.52
N ALA A 704 -17.00 -0.30 13.36
CA ALA A 704 -16.85 -0.73 14.75
C ALA A 704 -16.88 0.43 15.73
N GLY A 705 -17.71 0.27 16.76
CA GLY A 705 -17.95 1.16 17.87
C GLY A 705 -19.44 1.46 17.98
N ASP A 706 -19.82 2.42 18.82
CA ASP A 706 -21.26 2.67 19.07
C ASP A 706 -21.77 3.72 18.07
N ASP A 707 -22.50 3.28 17.04
CA ASP A 707 -22.84 4.12 15.89
C ASP A 707 -24.31 4.58 15.86
N PHE A 708 -24.56 5.75 15.25
CA PHE A 708 -25.88 6.36 15.08
C PHE A 708 -26.19 6.55 13.60
N ILE A 709 -27.13 5.77 13.07
CA ILE A 709 -27.43 5.70 11.64
C ILE A 709 -28.83 6.23 11.38
N TYR A 710 -28.94 7.33 10.64
CA TYR A 710 -30.18 8.01 10.30
C TYR A 710 -30.58 7.74 8.85
N VAL A 711 -31.80 7.27 8.64
CA VAL A 711 -32.40 7.02 7.32
C VAL A 711 -33.84 7.52 7.25
N SER A 712 -34.32 7.84 6.05
CA SER A 712 -35.66 8.38 5.82
C SER A 712 -36.79 7.35 5.99
N GLY A 713 -36.49 6.05 5.87
CA GLY A 713 -37.53 5.00 5.87
C GLY A 713 -38.31 4.88 4.55
N GLU A 714 -37.96 5.67 3.53
CA GLU A 714 -38.68 5.78 2.25
C GLU A 714 -38.02 4.99 1.11
N THR A 715 -36.77 4.56 1.29
CA THR A 715 -35.92 3.90 0.28
C THR A 715 -35.42 2.54 0.76
N ASN A 716 -35.08 1.66 -0.20
CA ASN A 716 -34.63 0.31 0.10
C ASN A 716 -33.15 0.31 0.49
N ASP A 717 -32.85 0.69 1.72
CA ASP A 717 -31.47 0.82 2.20
C ASP A 717 -30.88 -0.53 2.65
N ILE A 718 -29.56 -0.59 2.74
CA ILE A 718 -28.78 -1.68 3.33
C ILE A 718 -27.90 -1.08 4.41
N ILE A 719 -28.01 -1.57 5.63
CA ILE A 719 -27.31 -1.02 6.79
C ILE A 719 -26.61 -2.15 7.54
N VAL A 720 -25.32 -1.96 7.77
CA VAL A 720 -24.48 -2.77 8.65
C VAL A 720 -24.00 -1.86 9.77
N GLY A 721 -24.41 -2.14 11.01
CA GLY A 721 -23.91 -1.42 12.20
C GLY A 721 -22.50 -1.88 12.55
N GLY A 722 -22.36 -3.19 12.73
CA GLY A 722 -21.05 -3.84 12.86
C GLY A 722 -20.77 -4.26 14.30
N GLU A 723 -19.60 -3.94 14.84
CA GLU A 723 -19.23 -4.33 16.22
C GLU A 723 -19.44 -3.16 17.19
N GLY A 724 -20.47 -3.21 18.02
CA GLY A 724 -20.72 -2.17 19.03
C GLY A 724 -22.15 -2.19 19.54
N GLU A 725 -22.61 -1.10 20.13
CA GLU A 725 -24.03 -0.89 20.41
C GLU A 725 -24.61 0.15 19.43
N ASP A 726 -25.19 -0.35 18.34
CA ASP A 726 -25.59 0.46 17.21
C ASP A 726 -27.06 0.88 17.28
N THR A 727 -27.31 2.11 16.83
CA THR A 727 -28.63 2.75 16.88
C THR A 727 -29.10 3.15 15.50
N LEU A 728 -30.14 2.48 15.02
CA LEU A 728 -30.88 2.90 13.82
C LEU A 728 -31.90 3.98 14.17
N ILE A 729 -31.98 5.04 13.38
CA ILE A 729 -32.97 6.11 13.51
C ILE A 729 -33.68 6.26 12.16
N ALA A 730 -34.92 5.77 12.07
CA ALA A 730 -35.74 5.88 10.87
C ALA A 730 -36.78 6.99 11.05
N ASP A 731 -36.69 8.06 10.25
CA ASP A 731 -37.52 9.26 10.40
C ASP A 731 -38.38 9.54 9.17
N MET A 732 -39.70 9.25 9.29
CA MET A 732 -40.72 9.58 8.30
C MET A 732 -41.55 10.83 8.67
N SER A 733 -41.07 11.69 9.58
CA SER A 733 -41.85 12.85 10.05
C SER A 733 -42.16 13.88 8.95
N ASP A 734 -41.38 13.88 7.87
CA ASP A 734 -41.63 14.72 6.69
C ASP A 734 -42.71 14.14 5.73
N ASN A 735 -43.07 12.86 5.89
CA ASN A 735 -44.09 12.18 5.08
C ASN A 735 -45.51 12.44 5.60
N THR A 736 -45.96 13.69 5.45
CA THR A 736 -47.24 14.14 6.04
C THR A 736 -48.49 13.73 5.25
N GLY A 737 -49.60 13.52 5.96
CA GLY A 737 -50.95 13.37 5.39
C GLY A 737 -51.33 11.97 4.93
N VAL A 738 -50.52 10.96 5.26
CA VAL A 738 -50.84 9.53 5.12
C VAL A 738 -50.34 8.81 6.38
N ALA A 739 -51.09 7.82 6.85
CA ALA A 739 -50.63 6.93 7.92
C ALA A 739 -49.70 5.84 7.36
N HIS A 740 -48.57 5.64 8.01
CA HIS A 740 -47.54 4.69 7.61
C HIS A 740 -47.51 3.44 8.51
N SER A 741 -46.85 2.39 8.02
CA SER A 741 -46.60 1.19 8.81
C SER A 741 -45.11 0.92 8.92
N PHE A 742 -44.66 0.53 10.11
CA PHE A 742 -43.31 0.08 10.39
C PHE A 742 -43.38 -1.33 10.97
N ASP A 743 -42.67 -2.28 10.38
CA ASP A 743 -42.51 -3.65 10.87
C ASP A 743 -41.00 -3.93 11.00
N LEU A 744 -40.50 -3.90 12.23
CA LEU A 744 -39.09 -4.08 12.57
C LEU A 744 -38.85 -5.49 13.08
N ASP A 745 -37.92 -6.19 12.46
CA ASP A 745 -37.27 -7.37 12.99
C ASP A 745 -35.73 -7.20 13.02
N ASN A 746 -35.00 -8.27 13.31
CA ASN A 746 -33.55 -8.22 13.47
C ASN A 746 -32.77 -8.08 12.15
N ASP A 747 -33.37 -8.46 11.02
CA ASP A 747 -32.71 -8.52 9.72
C ASP A 747 -33.30 -7.46 8.75
N GLU A 748 -34.50 -6.92 9.02
CA GLU A 748 -35.17 -5.92 8.20
C GLU A 748 -36.06 -4.95 8.99
N LEU A 749 -36.16 -3.71 8.47
CA LEU A 749 -37.24 -2.77 8.75
C LEU A 749 -38.10 -2.62 7.49
N VAL A 750 -39.33 -3.13 7.53
CA VAL A 750 -40.30 -3.02 6.44
C VAL A 750 -41.24 -1.85 6.72
N THR A 751 -41.24 -0.84 5.84
CA THR A 751 -42.25 0.23 5.82
C THR A 751 -43.32 -0.03 4.76
N ASP A 752 -44.35 0.81 4.67
CA ASP A 752 -45.28 0.75 3.54
C ASP A 752 -44.68 1.27 2.22
N LEU A 753 -43.49 1.87 2.27
CA LEU A 753 -42.77 2.45 1.14
C LEU A 753 -41.54 1.62 0.73
N ALA A 754 -40.85 1.02 1.69
CA ALA A 754 -39.55 0.40 1.47
C ALA A 754 -39.27 -0.82 2.38
N THR A 755 -38.19 -1.52 2.07
CA THR A 755 -37.60 -2.56 2.91
C THR A 755 -36.13 -2.22 3.11
N ILE A 756 -35.77 -1.91 4.35
CA ILE A 756 -34.41 -1.63 4.77
C ILE A 756 -33.82 -2.92 5.34
N ASN A 757 -32.69 -3.37 4.80
CA ASN A 757 -31.99 -4.55 5.29
C ASN A 757 -31.03 -4.12 6.41
N LEU A 758 -31.02 -4.87 7.51
CA LEU A 758 -30.27 -4.57 8.71
C LEU A 758 -29.33 -5.74 9.06
N LEU A 759 -28.14 -5.41 9.53
CA LEU A 759 -27.22 -6.37 10.14
C LEU A 759 -26.48 -5.69 11.29
N GLY A 760 -26.50 -6.30 12.48
CA GLY A 760 -25.79 -5.78 13.66
C GLY A 760 -26.38 -4.45 14.14
N ILE A 761 -27.69 -4.41 14.43
CA ILE A 761 -28.35 -3.24 15.03
C ILE A 761 -28.94 -3.65 16.39
N GLU A 762 -28.52 -2.98 17.45
CA GLU A 762 -28.91 -3.29 18.84
C GLU A 762 -30.15 -2.50 19.27
N SER A 763 -30.30 -1.29 18.74
CA SER A 763 -31.39 -0.39 19.10
C SER A 763 -31.95 0.39 17.91
N ALA A 764 -33.22 0.78 17.99
CA ALA A 764 -33.88 1.55 16.95
C ALA A 764 -34.82 2.62 17.51
N GLU A 765 -34.79 3.82 16.92
CA GLU A 765 -35.76 4.89 17.09
C GLU A 765 -36.55 5.05 15.79
N LEU A 766 -37.87 4.88 15.85
CA LEU A 766 -38.76 5.00 14.70
C LEU A 766 -39.68 6.20 14.89
N ILE A 767 -39.61 7.14 13.95
CA ILE A 767 -40.38 8.38 13.97
C ILE A 767 -41.39 8.35 12.82
N GLY A 768 -42.67 8.39 13.17
CA GLY A 768 -43.79 8.38 12.23
C GLY A 768 -44.18 9.76 11.71
N SER A 769 -45.23 9.78 10.89
CA SER A 769 -45.81 10.96 10.26
C SER A 769 -46.67 11.79 11.24
N ASP A 770 -47.41 12.77 10.69
CA ASP A 770 -48.41 13.54 11.42
C ASP A 770 -49.80 12.85 11.54
N ASP A 771 -49.94 11.62 11.01
CA ASP A 771 -51.16 10.81 11.02
C ASP A 771 -51.07 9.59 11.97
N ASP A 772 -52.10 8.73 11.96
CA ASP A 772 -52.20 7.56 12.85
C ASP A 772 -51.36 6.36 12.31
N ASP A 773 -50.05 6.37 12.54
CA ASP A 773 -49.13 5.30 12.10
C ASP A 773 -49.27 3.99 12.90
N SER A 774 -48.79 2.88 12.32
CA SER A 774 -48.70 1.58 12.99
C SER A 774 -47.26 1.09 13.12
N PHE A 775 -46.88 0.64 14.31
CA PHE A 775 -45.55 0.11 14.60
C PHE A 775 -45.66 -1.33 15.13
N ASN A 776 -44.96 -2.25 14.49
CA ASN A 776 -44.73 -3.61 14.94
C ASN A 776 -43.23 -3.81 15.14
N ALA A 777 -42.82 -4.23 16.34
CA ALA A 777 -41.44 -4.59 16.65
C ALA A 777 -41.42 -5.86 17.52
N THR A 778 -42.41 -6.74 17.36
CA THR A 778 -42.53 -7.94 18.21
C THR A 778 -41.45 -8.98 17.93
N ASP A 779 -40.90 -8.95 16.72
CA ASP A 779 -39.87 -9.89 16.26
C ASP A 779 -38.45 -9.28 16.37
N PHE A 780 -38.34 -7.99 16.68
CA PHE A 780 -37.09 -7.35 17.08
C PHE A 780 -36.75 -7.69 18.53
N ILE A 781 -35.60 -8.33 18.74
CA ILE A 781 -35.12 -8.72 20.06
C ILE A 781 -33.84 -7.98 20.48
N GLY A 782 -33.16 -7.30 19.54
CA GLY A 782 -31.80 -6.80 19.73
C GLY A 782 -30.82 -7.92 20.16
N LEU A 783 -29.57 -7.56 20.55
CA LEU A 783 -28.61 -8.49 21.16
C LEU A 783 -28.60 -8.46 22.71
N SER A 784 -29.33 -7.55 23.35
CA SER A 784 -29.40 -7.42 24.81
C SER A 784 -30.69 -7.98 25.40
N GLU A 785 -30.62 -8.95 26.32
CA GLU A 785 -31.77 -9.46 27.11
C GLU A 785 -32.45 -8.38 27.99
N THR A 786 -31.97 -7.13 27.94
CA THR A 786 -32.43 -6.01 28.76
C THR A 786 -33.05 -4.85 27.99
N THR A 787 -33.38 -5.02 26.69
CA THR A 787 -34.09 -4.01 25.89
C THR A 787 -35.37 -3.55 26.61
N ASP A 788 -35.26 -2.42 27.30
CA ASP A 788 -36.38 -1.76 27.94
C ASP A 788 -37.11 -1.04 26.81
N ILE A 789 -38.14 -1.67 26.24
CA ILE A 789 -39.05 -1.01 25.29
C ILE A 789 -39.70 0.15 26.04
N GLN A 790 -39.11 1.35 25.94
CA GLN A 790 -39.69 2.55 26.51
C GLN A 790 -40.89 2.97 25.67
N LEU A 791 -42.05 2.43 26.04
CA LEU A 791 -43.35 2.85 25.53
C LEU A 791 -43.53 4.36 25.74
N VAL A 792 -43.60 5.12 24.65
CA VAL A 792 -44.06 6.51 24.68
C VAL A 792 -45.53 6.53 25.12
N ASN A 793 -45.82 7.30 26.15
CA ASN A 793 -47.18 7.47 26.68
C ASN A 793 -48.12 8.03 25.59
N GLY A 794 -49.09 7.23 25.12
CA GLY A 794 -50.18 7.76 24.29
C GLY A 794 -50.88 6.78 23.34
N TRP A 795 -50.32 5.59 23.10
CA TRP A 795 -50.63 4.83 21.90
C TRP A 795 -51.35 3.50 22.20
N LEU A 796 -52.26 3.10 21.32
CA LEU A 796 -53.12 1.92 21.44
C LEU A 796 -52.60 0.81 20.52
N ILE A 797 -52.22 -0.31 21.14
CA ILE A 797 -51.93 -1.61 20.52
C ILE A 797 -53.15 -2.11 19.71
#